data_AF-A0A5J9TDF8-F1
#
_entry.id   AF-A0A5J9TDF8-F1
#
_cell.length_a   1.000
_cell.length_b   1.000
_cell.length_c   1.000
_cell.angle_alpha   90.00
_cell.angle_beta   90.00
_cell.angle_gamma   90.00
#
_symmetry.space_group_name_H-M   'P 1'
#
loop_
_entity.id
_entity.type
_entity.pdbx_description
1 polymer ?
#
loop_
_entity_poly.entity_id
_entity_poly.type
_entity_poly.pdbx_seq_one_letter_code
_entity_poly.pdbx_strand_id
1 'polypeptide(L)'
;MVVAGAGLRRVLGALWFLATLLLRLGVAGNAAVASVDGRRGGDDGRGLGVRDIGLVAAGEMQLRRLHLGRRIPPQPAFSPLTLRLGGSLQDKVVYGTADLRRPCTPAKVVFGLNALNGRVLLPDGSLGGPLDYTNAASLIRYTVNKGYEIHGWELGNELSGKGGARVGADQYSADVIGLKSIVDKIYKGNPSKPLVLAPGGFFDTAWFTKLIAETKQNQLNVITHHIYNLGAAGGADKGGRHLVTDSFVFNFWFLDQLGMSAKYDTKTYCRQSLIGGNYGLLNRTTFQPNPDYYSALLWHRLMGTKVPATTFRGTNKIRAYAHCAKDSTGITLLLINLSGKTTTQVSVTSEAAAAAHKQGLKKHTRETRHVHDPAFAEAAGAMRNEYHLTPKDGNLQSQVMLLNGKALATDADGNIPRFEAAKVDAAQPTTVAPYSIVFSHIPHFSAPALLVSAPAVPVVGQPGFISIDCGLDARYGSQNDRYSGIDYVPDGPYVDSGENHELSSTYGSQQPNRFLTLRSFPSGKRNCYTLPTVADAKYLVRMEIFYGNYDGRNSSPGTVEFDLYLGPNFWDTVYVDLGTAHEAIFIAWASWVPVCLVNTGRGTPFVSALDLRPLGPALYPSVTPGLTMTTYNRLNMGGSTSFTRYPDDPFDRFWWWMVDSRWTNRSNRSAIQPDPKFVEPLPVLQTAVEASGNDMVLTPVTWNDTRATLSFIVFLHFADFQNLQLRQFDRYFNSQKLQESPYIPSFLVASCIYSSTAVTANDRTYNITLVATAKSVLPPMVNAIEVYTLHPHKSPTTFSKDFDAIMAIKFEYGVKKNWMGDPCFPDYWYGVKCSNTSGNTTRITSLDLSNSNLSGVVSTNFTLLTALENLNLSGNHLSGNSLCKRNTGSLILRYDSDENMCNQTLKSSRKREVVLITPVVVSVLVMAALFLAYFIRRAKRKPTVYVDDHAQIENVTRSRKKQEDHLQDTENRRFTYKDLEKFTDNFKRFIGKGGFGLVYHGYFDDGTEVAVKMRSESSSHGLDEFLAEVQSLTKVHHRNIVSLVGYCWEKDHLGLVYEYMSQGNLTDHLRGKNGVAETLTWGTRLRVVLEAAQGLDYLHKGCSPPIIHRDIWDLAELISAMLRLTYQPLLLAHLASWTRNSVADRRLGGAYDVNSMWKVVDTALMCTADAGAARPTMSDVVAQLKDSLALEEARESECSIPASAASASTALISTFGPMAR
;
A
#
# COMPACT_ATOMS: atom_id res chain seq x y z
N MET A 1 27.63 55.18 -45.43
CA MET A 1 26.51 56.07 -45.80
C MET A 1 25.19 55.31 -45.69
N VAL A 2 24.07 56.05 -45.61
CA VAL A 2 22.62 55.72 -45.85
C VAL A 2 22.36 54.35 -46.54
N VAL A 3 21.32 53.54 -46.27
CA VAL A 3 19.85 53.74 -46.11
C VAL A 3 19.30 52.53 -45.28
N ALA A 4 18.59 52.62 -44.14
CA ALA A 4 17.23 53.11 -43.81
C ALA A 4 16.05 52.23 -44.32
N GLY A 5 15.06 51.88 -43.46
CA GLY A 5 13.82 51.21 -43.90
C GLY A 5 12.93 50.58 -42.81
N ALA A 6 11.63 50.95 -42.83
CA ALA A 6 10.48 50.29 -42.17
C ALA A 6 10.40 50.18 -40.62
N GLY A 7 9.45 50.92 -40.01
CA GLY A 7 9.07 50.77 -38.60
C GLY A 7 7.79 51.48 -38.11
N LEU A 8 7.14 52.31 -38.93
CA LEU A 8 6.14 53.29 -38.49
C LEU A 8 4.68 52.95 -38.88
N ARG A 9 4.13 51.81 -38.42
CA ARG A 9 2.69 51.49 -38.59
C ARG A 9 1.96 50.87 -37.39
N ARG A 10 2.62 50.63 -36.23
CA ARG A 10 1.98 49.98 -35.06
C ARG A 10 1.64 50.89 -33.87
N VAL A 11 2.04 52.17 -33.90
CA VAL A 11 1.88 53.09 -32.75
C VAL A 11 0.52 53.81 -32.71
N LEU A 12 -0.12 54.04 -33.87
CA LEU A 12 -1.34 54.87 -33.96
C LEU A 12 -2.65 54.13 -33.63
N GLY A 13 -2.70 52.79 -33.71
CA GLY A 13 -3.93 52.03 -33.46
C GLY A 13 -4.36 51.94 -31.99
N ALA A 14 -3.42 52.01 -31.05
CA ALA A 14 -3.68 51.75 -29.63
C ALA A 14 -4.34 52.94 -28.88
N LEU A 15 -4.28 54.15 -29.44
CA LEU A 15 -4.76 55.38 -28.77
C LEU A 15 -6.27 55.61 -28.92
N TRP A 16 -6.94 54.96 -29.87
CA TRP A 16 -8.36 55.21 -30.15
C TRP A 16 -9.31 54.45 -29.20
N PHE A 17 -8.90 53.28 -28.70
CA PHE A 17 -9.75 52.38 -27.91
C PHE A 17 -9.91 52.76 -26.42
N LEU A 18 -9.16 53.75 -25.91
CA LEU A 18 -9.27 54.19 -24.50
C LEU A 18 -10.28 55.33 -24.29
N ALA A 19 -10.74 55.98 -25.35
CA ALA A 19 -11.57 57.20 -25.25
C ALA A 19 -13.07 56.93 -25.03
N THR A 20 -13.57 55.75 -25.37
CA THR A 20 -15.00 55.46 -25.50
C THR A 20 -15.67 54.81 -24.28
N LEU A 21 -14.92 54.42 -23.24
CA LEU A 21 -15.43 53.61 -22.11
C LEU A 21 -15.48 54.34 -20.75
N LEU A 22 -15.64 55.68 -20.76
CA LEU A 22 -15.73 56.50 -19.54
C LEU A 22 -16.94 57.46 -19.51
N LEU A 23 -18.05 57.07 -20.15
CA LEU A 23 -19.31 57.84 -20.14
C LEU A 23 -20.53 56.94 -19.86
N ARG A 24 -20.92 56.84 -18.57
CA ARG A 24 -22.29 56.71 -17.98
C ARG A 24 -22.28 55.94 -16.64
N LEU A 25 -22.83 56.55 -15.58
CA LEU A 25 -23.13 55.93 -14.27
C LEU A 25 -24.22 56.75 -13.53
N GLY A 26 -24.97 56.09 -12.62
CA GLY A 26 -26.06 56.66 -11.78
C GLY A 26 -27.29 55.72 -11.72
N VAL A 27 -28.22 55.75 -10.73
CA VAL A 27 -28.46 56.63 -9.55
C VAL A 27 -29.32 55.87 -8.47
N ALA A 28 -29.05 56.08 -7.15
CA ALA A 28 -29.91 55.86 -5.93
C ALA A 28 -30.61 54.47 -5.65
N GLY A 29 -31.12 54.13 -4.44
CA GLY A 29 -30.98 54.70 -3.08
C GLY A 29 -32.13 54.33 -2.07
N ASN A 30 -31.87 54.38 -0.74
CA ASN A 30 -32.82 54.39 0.44
C ASN A 30 -33.68 53.12 0.75
N ALA A 31 -34.24 52.85 1.96
CA ALA A 31 -33.96 53.23 3.38
C ALA A 31 -34.86 52.47 4.42
N ALA A 32 -34.52 52.51 5.73
CA ALA A 32 -35.38 52.33 6.95
C ALA A 32 -35.95 50.91 7.32
N VAL A 33 -36.39 50.52 8.55
CA VAL A 33 -36.27 50.97 9.99
C VAL A 33 -36.80 49.86 10.97
N ALA A 34 -36.34 49.86 12.25
CA ALA A 34 -36.94 49.22 13.48
C ALA A 34 -36.99 47.66 13.63
N SER A 35 -37.34 47.05 14.79
CA SER A 35 -37.08 47.27 16.25
C SER A 35 -37.83 46.21 17.13
N VAL A 36 -37.54 46.11 18.46
CA VAL A 36 -38.31 45.39 19.54
C VAL A 36 -38.26 43.84 19.49
N ASP A 37 -38.56 43.04 20.54
CA ASP A 37 -38.11 42.82 21.95
C ASP A 37 -38.77 41.47 22.41
N GLY A 38 -38.30 40.74 23.45
CA GLY A 38 -38.86 39.37 23.69
C GLY A 38 -38.40 38.48 24.87
N ARG A 39 -37.97 39.04 26.01
CA ARG A 39 -37.86 38.43 27.37
C ARG A 39 -38.08 36.89 27.64
N ARG A 40 -37.07 36.33 28.33
CA ARG A 40 -37.13 35.46 29.55
C ARG A 40 -37.78 34.06 29.55
N GLY A 41 -37.04 33.10 30.12
CA GLY A 41 -37.54 31.87 30.77
C GLY A 41 -36.39 30.91 31.09
N GLY A 42 -36.33 30.32 32.29
CA GLY A 42 -35.31 29.32 32.66
C GLY A 42 -35.41 28.89 34.13
N ASP A 43 -34.79 27.77 34.47
CA ASP A 43 -34.49 27.37 35.86
C ASP A 43 -33.30 26.37 35.91
N ASP A 44 -32.84 26.03 37.12
CA ASP A 44 -31.52 25.48 37.44
C ASP A 44 -31.44 23.93 37.38
N GLY A 45 -30.21 23.39 37.34
CA GLY A 45 -29.98 21.92 37.33
C GLY A 45 -28.51 21.49 37.28
N ARG A 46 -27.86 21.31 38.44
CA ARG A 46 -26.43 20.95 38.55
C ARG A 46 -26.21 19.44 38.65
N GLY A 47 -25.19 18.91 37.96
CA GLY A 47 -24.81 17.49 38.08
C GLY A 47 -23.49 17.09 37.41
N LEU A 48 -22.39 17.15 38.18
CA LEU A 48 -21.12 16.39 38.03
C LEU A 48 -20.66 15.99 36.62
N GLY A 49 -19.77 16.78 36.02
CA GLY A 49 -19.06 16.42 34.78
C GLY A 49 -17.77 15.62 35.01
N VAL A 50 -17.61 14.49 34.31
CA VAL A 50 -16.34 13.75 34.20
C VAL A 50 -15.51 14.36 33.06
N ARG A 51 -14.22 14.62 33.29
CA ARG A 51 -13.32 15.29 32.32
C ARG A 51 -12.78 14.35 31.25
N ASP A 52 -12.56 14.89 30.05
CA ASP A 52 -12.19 14.17 28.83
C ASP A 52 -10.86 13.39 28.90
N ILE A 53 -10.87 12.15 28.39
CA ILE A 53 -9.65 11.42 28.00
C ILE A 53 -9.40 11.67 26.50
N GLY A 54 -8.32 12.39 26.18
CA GLY A 54 -8.03 12.83 24.82
C GLY A 54 -7.56 11.73 23.86
N LEU A 55 -8.49 11.05 23.17
CA LEU A 55 -8.17 10.28 21.96
C LEU A 55 -7.84 11.23 20.80
N VAL A 56 -6.56 11.62 20.69
CA VAL A 56 -5.99 12.24 19.49
C VAL A 56 -5.84 11.16 18.42
N ALA A 57 -6.40 11.38 17.24
CA ALA A 57 -6.40 10.42 16.14
C ALA A 57 -5.25 10.70 15.16
N ALA A 58 -4.08 10.13 15.40
CA ALA A 58 -3.06 10.02 14.36
C ALA A 58 -3.54 9.00 13.31
N GLY A 59 -3.49 9.39 12.04
CA GLY A 59 -4.20 8.70 10.96
C GLY A 59 -3.52 8.78 9.60
N GLU A 60 -2.19 8.76 9.56
CA GLU A 60 -1.42 8.58 8.32
C GLU A 60 -0.05 7.98 8.66
N MET A 61 0.34 6.91 7.96
CA MET A 61 1.70 6.34 8.01
C MET A 61 2.11 5.92 6.60
N GLN A 62 3.10 6.61 6.03
CA GLN A 62 3.60 6.30 4.69
C GLN A 62 4.59 5.14 4.72
N LEU A 63 4.27 4.06 4.00
CA LEU A 63 5.20 2.98 3.68
C LEU A 63 6.24 3.45 2.64
N ARG A 64 7.25 4.22 3.08
CA ARG A 64 8.50 4.39 2.31
C ARG A 64 9.35 3.13 2.41
N ARG A 65 10.07 2.81 1.33
CA ARG A 65 10.95 1.63 1.24
C ARG A 65 11.99 1.65 2.41
N LEU A 66 12.07 0.63 3.29
CA LEU A 66 12.74 -0.69 3.09
C LEU A 66 14.28 -0.52 3.22
N HIS A 67 15.03 -1.24 4.13
CA HIS A 67 16.55 -1.48 4.28
C HIS A 67 17.00 -1.66 5.92
N LEU A 68 18.06 -1.96 6.85
CA LEU A 68 19.48 -2.49 7.37
C LEU A 68 20.93 -1.85 7.64
N GLY A 69 21.66 -2.30 8.71
CA GLY A 69 23.06 -2.89 8.56
C GLY A 69 24.16 -3.00 9.70
N ARG A 70 24.73 -4.22 9.96
CA ARG A 70 26.15 -4.63 10.43
C ARG A 70 26.68 -4.19 11.86
N ARG A 71 27.74 -4.69 12.58
CA ARG A 71 28.57 -5.95 12.81
C ARG A 71 29.33 -5.98 14.24
N ILE A 72 29.20 -6.79 15.34
CA ILE A 72 29.55 -6.50 16.84
C ILE A 72 30.56 -7.45 17.61
N PRO A 73 31.50 -7.05 18.55
CA PRO A 73 32.80 -7.74 18.89
C PRO A 73 32.90 -8.54 20.28
N PRO A 74 34.06 -9.01 20.88
CA PRO A 74 34.26 -10.44 21.30
C PRO A 74 34.54 -10.77 22.81
N GLN A 75 34.72 -12.08 23.11
CA GLN A 75 34.92 -12.75 24.44
C GLN A 75 36.40 -13.23 24.63
N PRO A 76 36.82 -14.26 25.45
CA PRO A 76 36.16 -15.19 26.41
C PRO A 76 36.45 -14.83 27.90
N ALA A 77 36.26 -15.61 28.97
CA ALA A 77 35.82 -17.01 29.23
C ALA A 77 34.97 -17.03 30.56
N PHE A 78 34.58 -18.11 31.25
CA PHE A 78 34.86 -19.57 31.23
C PHE A 78 33.59 -20.37 31.68
N SER A 79 33.70 -21.63 32.13
CA SER A 79 32.61 -22.52 32.62
C SER A 79 32.71 -22.82 34.13
N PRO A 80 31.70 -23.39 34.85
CA PRO A 80 30.48 -24.10 34.38
C PRO A 80 29.12 -23.69 35.03
N LEU A 81 27.97 -24.05 34.41
CA LEU A 81 26.64 -24.13 35.07
C LEU A 81 25.55 -24.88 34.25
N THR A 82 24.30 -24.90 34.74
CA THR A 82 23.19 -25.80 34.32
C THR A 82 21.84 -25.06 34.23
N LEU A 83 21.04 -25.28 33.17
CA LEU A 83 19.58 -24.94 33.02
C LEU A 83 19.21 -23.41 33.05
N ARG A 84 18.09 -22.89 32.49
CA ARG A 84 16.94 -23.38 31.68
C ARG A 84 16.32 -22.23 30.84
N LEU A 85 15.38 -22.60 29.95
CA LEU A 85 14.31 -21.80 29.30
C LEU A 85 14.66 -20.96 28.05
N GLY A 86 13.99 -21.31 26.95
CA GLY A 86 14.08 -20.67 25.64
C GLY A 86 13.26 -21.39 24.56
N GLY A 87 12.08 -21.91 24.91
CA GLY A 87 11.19 -22.65 24.01
C GLY A 87 10.41 -23.77 24.71
N SER A 88 9.25 -24.12 24.14
CA SER A 88 8.40 -25.24 24.59
C SER A 88 7.68 -25.86 23.38
N LEU A 89 8.00 -27.11 23.08
CA LEU A 89 7.25 -27.96 22.14
C LEU A 89 7.02 -29.32 22.81
N GLN A 90 6.05 -29.32 23.72
CA GLN A 90 5.43 -30.45 24.45
C GLN A 90 4.26 -29.81 25.23
N ASP A 91 3.07 -30.40 25.36
CA ASP A 91 2.66 -31.79 25.08
C ASP A 91 1.38 -31.88 24.22
N LYS A 92 0.97 -33.12 23.89
CA LYS A 92 -0.38 -33.42 23.38
C LYS A 92 -1.43 -33.02 24.43
N VAL A 93 -2.18 -31.95 24.21
CA VAL A 93 -3.50 -31.76 24.83
C VAL A 93 -4.55 -32.21 23.83
N VAL A 94 -4.98 -33.47 23.93
CA VAL A 94 -6.19 -33.96 23.25
C VAL A 94 -7.38 -33.49 24.06
N TYR A 95 -8.00 -32.38 23.67
CA TYR A 95 -9.30 -32.00 24.19
C TYR A 95 -10.35 -32.99 23.66
N GLY A 96 -10.79 -33.90 24.52
CA GLY A 96 -11.95 -34.75 24.28
C GLY A 96 -13.25 -33.95 24.40
N THR A 97 -13.50 -33.02 23.48
CA THR A 97 -14.77 -32.30 23.40
C THR A 97 -15.89 -33.27 22.98
N ALA A 98 -16.93 -33.40 23.81
CA ALA A 98 -18.05 -34.30 23.53
C ALA A 98 -18.84 -33.88 22.28
N ASP A 99 -19.06 -34.85 21.38
CA ASP A 99 -19.86 -34.82 20.13
C ASP A 99 -20.40 -33.46 19.61
N LEU A 100 -19.48 -32.62 19.10
CA LEU A 100 -19.84 -31.59 18.11
C LEU A 100 -19.41 -32.06 16.72
N ARG A 101 -20.40 -32.31 15.85
CA ARG A 101 -20.26 -33.00 14.56
C ARG A 101 -19.61 -32.15 13.45
N ARG A 102 -18.33 -31.80 13.63
CA ARG A 102 -17.35 -31.41 12.59
C ARG A 102 -15.96 -31.35 13.24
N PRO A 103 -14.90 -31.93 12.65
CA PRO A 103 -13.55 -31.82 13.20
C PRO A 103 -13.05 -30.37 13.15
N CYS A 104 -12.43 -29.90 14.22
CA CYS A 104 -11.74 -28.61 14.25
C CYS A 104 -10.58 -28.60 13.24
N THR A 105 -10.52 -27.58 12.39
CA THR A 105 -9.36 -27.37 11.50
C THR A 105 -8.11 -27.08 12.36
N PRO A 106 -7.04 -27.89 12.25
CA PRO A 106 -5.84 -27.69 13.08
C PRO A 106 -5.12 -26.39 12.73
N ALA A 107 -4.49 -25.78 13.72
CA ALA A 107 -3.69 -24.57 13.53
C ALA A 107 -2.42 -24.88 12.72
N LYS A 108 -2.14 -24.06 11.70
CA LYS A 108 -0.92 -24.18 10.88
C LYS A 108 0.29 -23.64 11.64
N VAL A 109 1.24 -24.52 11.96
CA VAL A 109 2.43 -24.17 12.76
C VAL A 109 3.52 -23.56 11.89
N VAL A 110 3.97 -22.35 12.23
CA VAL A 110 5.24 -21.76 11.78
C VAL A 110 6.21 -21.78 12.96
N PHE A 111 7.48 -22.11 12.72
CA PHE A 111 8.48 -22.24 13.79
C PHE A 111 9.72 -21.37 13.54
N GLY A 112 10.05 -20.52 14.52
CA GLY A 112 11.24 -19.66 14.50
C GLY A 112 12.51 -20.41 14.92
N LEU A 113 13.49 -20.47 14.02
CA LEU A 113 14.78 -21.13 14.21
C LEU A 113 15.83 -20.14 14.76
N ASN A 114 16.76 -20.63 15.58
CA ASN A 114 17.83 -19.80 16.13
C ASN A 114 18.88 -19.42 15.06
N ALA A 115 18.82 -18.18 14.57
CA ALA A 115 19.77 -17.64 13.60
C ALA A 115 21.05 -17.03 14.22
N LEU A 116 21.30 -17.26 15.52
CA LEU A 116 22.49 -16.78 16.25
C LEU A 116 23.55 -17.86 16.47
N ASN A 117 23.29 -19.11 16.09
CA ASN A 117 24.21 -20.23 16.30
C ASN A 117 25.49 -20.11 15.45
N GLY A 118 26.66 -20.40 16.04
CA GLY A 118 27.96 -20.32 15.36
C GLY A 118 28.43 -18.92 14.94
N ARG A 119 27.72 -17.85 15.34
CA ARG A 119 28.03 -16.47 14.92
C ARG A 119 29.28 -15.92 15.58
N VAL A 120 29.97 -15.07 14.82
CA VAL A 120 31.19 -14.36 15.25
C VAL A 120 31.02 -12.84 15.24
N LEU A 121 32.10 -12.21 15.68
CA LEU A 121 32.11 -10.98 16.42
C LEU A 121 33.03 -9.93 15.73
N LEU A 122 32.48 -8.77 15.43
CA LEU A 122 32.94 -7.81 14.40
C LEU A 122 32.83 -6.33 14.92
N PRO A 123 33.45 -5.28 14.36
CA PRO A 123 33.79 -4.07 15.16
C PRO A 123 32.72 -3.02 15.59
N ASP A 124 31.47 -3.05 15.09
CA ASP A 124 30.52 -1.93 14.96
C ASP A 124 28.99 -2.12 15.31
N GLY A 125 28.35 -3.31 15.38
CA GLY A 125 26.90 -3.46 15.75
C GLY A 125 25.98 -4.58 15.18
N SER A 126 26.40 -5.83 14.92
CA SER A 126 25.59 -7.00 14.49
C SER A 126 26.37 -8.35 14.52
N LEU A 127 25.74 -9.47 14.79
CA LEU A 127 26.35 -10.78 14.53
C LEU A 127 26.69 -10.97 13.03
N GLY A 128 27.68 -11.83 12.75
CA GLY A 128 28.12 -12.18 11.40
C GLY A 128 28.88 -13.51 11.36
N GLY A 129 29.50 -13.81 10.22
CA GLY A 129 29.98 -15.16 9.89
C GLY A 129 28.83 -16.10 9.49
N PRO A 130 29.14 -17.24 8.85
CA PRO A 130 28.13 -18.20 8.41
C PRO A 130 27.34 -18.74 9.60
N LEU A 131 26.02 -18.88 9.45
CA LEU A 131 25.18 -19.56 10.43
C LEU A 131 25.57 -21.05 10.53
N ASP A 132 25.73 -21.57 11.76
CA ASP A 132 25.75 -23.02 11.96
C ASP A 132 24.33 -23.58 11.96
N TYR A 133 23.95 -24.22 10.85
CA TYR A 133 22.65 -24.86 10.69
C TYR A 133 22.54 -26.23 11.37
N THR A 134 23.58 -26.77 12.01
CA THR A 134 23.57 -28.16 12.52
C THR A 134 22.42 -28.41 13.48
N ASN A 135 22.11 -27.44 14.34
CA ASN A 135 20.93 -27.48 15.22
C ASN A 135 19.61 -27.43 14.41
N ALA A 136 19.44 -26.45 13.52
CA ALA A 136 18.23 -26.29 12.71
C ALA A 136 17.95 -27.50 11.81
N ALA A 137 18.96 -27.99 11.09
CA ALA A 137 18.86 -29.17 10.23
C ALA A 137 18.52 -30.45 11.02
N SER A 138 18.96 -30.54 12.28
CA SER A 138 18.60 -31.66 13.17
C SER A 138 17.15 -31.58 13.62
N LEU A 139 16.66 -30.39 13.99
CA LEU A 139 15.24 -30.17 14.32
C LEU A 139 14.33 -30.46 13.10
N ILE A 140 14.69 -29.96 11.92
CA ILE A 140 13.92 -30.17 10.68
C ILE A 140 13.87 -31.65 10.30
N ARG A 141 14.98 -32.40 10.44
CA ARG A 141 14.97 -33.87 10.28
C ARG A 141 14.09 -34.54 11.33
N TYR A 142 14.14 -34.11 12.59
CA TYR A 142 13.32 -34.68 13.65
C TYR A 142 11.82 -34.49 13.38
N THR A 143 11.37 -33.31 12.97
CA THR A 143 9.94 -33.07 12.63
C THR A 143 9.50 -33.92 11.45
N VAL A 144 10.32 -34.07 10.40
CA VAL A 144 10.03 -34.95 9.26
C VAL A 144 9.97 -36.42 9.69
N ASN A 145 10.94 -36.90 10.47
CA ASN A 145 10.99 -38.27 10.97
C ASN A 145 9.84 -38.61 11.95
N LYS A 146 9.19 -37.60 12.55
CA LYS A 146 8.00 -37.75 13.39
C LYS A 146 6.68 -37.52 12.65
N GLY A 147 6.71 -37.19 11.36
CA GLY A 147 5.52 -36.89 10.57
C GLY A 147 4.80 -35.60 10.99
N TYR A 148 5.49 -34.65 11.63
CA TYR A 148 4.91 -33.39 12.05
C TYR A 148 4.77 -32.43 10.86
N GLU A 149 3.53 -32.01 10.57
CA GLU A 149 3.26 -30.98 9.57
C GLU A 149 3.68 -29.60 10.11
N ILE A 150 4.73 -29.04 9.53
CA ILE A 150 5.16 -27.66 9.74
C ILE A 150 4.78 -26.87 8.49
N HIS A 151 4.05 -25.77 8.65
CA HIS A 151 3.62 -24.93 7.53
C HIS A 151 4.76 -24.05 7.02
N GLY A 152 5.66 -23.61 7.92
CA GLY A 152 6.84 -22.84 7.54
C GLY A 152 7.91 -22.72 8.62
N TRP A 153 9.11 -22.37 8.18
CA TRP A 153 10.28 -22.13 9.02
C TRP A 153 10.70 -20.66 8.89
N GLU A 154 10.80 -19.97 10.02
CA GLU A 154 11.28 -18.59 10.11
C GLU A 154 12.69 -18.54 10.69
N LEU A 155 13.53 -17.59 10.27
CA LEU A 155 14.95 -17.58 10.64
C LEU A 155 15.31 -16.43 11.61
N GLY A 156 15.18 -16.68 12.90
CA GLY A 156 15.40 -15.69 13.96
C GLY A 156 14.22 -14.73 14.17
N ASN A 157 14.40 -13.79 15.09
CA ASN A 157 13.38 -12.84 15.53
C ASN A 157 14.05 -11.51 15.88
N GLU A 158 13.56 -10.39 15.36
CA GLU A 158 13.97 -9.00 15.66
C GLU A 158 15.47 -8.70 15.56
N LEU A 159 16.22 -9.60 14.91
CA LEU A 159 17.59 -9.41 14.45
C LEU A 159 17.71 -8.22 13.51
N SER A 160 16.56 -7.66 13.12
CA SER A 160 16.45 -6.46 12.33
C SER A 160 16.73 -5.16 13.08
N GLY A 161 16.48 -5.12 14.40
CA GLY A 161 16.39 -3.89 15.18
C GLY A 161 17.71 -3.16 15.40
N LYS A 162 17.61 -1.99 16.02
CA LYS A 162 18.76 -1.23 16.58
C LYS A 162 19.01 -1.55 18.06
N GLY A 163 18.11 -2.30 18.70
CA GLY A 163 18.30 -2.91 20.02
C GLY A 163 18.61 -4.40 19.92
N GLY A 164 19.48 -4.91 20.78
CA GLY A 164 19.81 -6.33 20.85
C GLY A 164 20.73 -6.85 19.74
N ALA A 165 20.62 -8.16 19.47
CA ALA A 165 21.52 -8.90 18.60
C ALA A 165 21.16 -8.73 17.10
N ARG A 166 21.52 -7.58 16.51
CA ARG A 166 21.34 -7.34 15.08
C ARG A 166 22.06 -8.41 14.23
N VAL A 167 21.59 -8.75 13.03
CA VAL A 167 22.40 -9.42 11.97
C VAL A 167 22.49 -8.47 10.76
N GLY A 168 23.41 -8.70 9.83
CA GLY A 168 23.56 -7.87 8.63
C GLY A 168 23.24 -8.57 7.31
N ALA A 169 22.10 -8.21 6.70
CA ALA A 169 21.79 -8.18 5.26
C ALA A 169 22.47 -9.28 4.46
N ASP A 170 23.53 -8.96 3.72
CA ASP A 170 24.36 -9.83 2.90
C ASP A 170 24.72 -11.20 3.53
N GLN A 171 24.88 -11.25 4.86
CA GLN A 171 25.02 -12.52 5.59
C GLN A 171 23.67 -13.21 5.79
N TYR A 172 22.69 -12.50 6.34
CA TYR A 172 21.36 -13.03 6.64
C TYR A 172 20.61 -13.52 5.38
N SER A 173 20.71 -12.80 4.26
CA SER A 173 20.20 -13.23 2.96
C SER A 173 20.82 -14.56 2.54
N ALA A 174 22.14 -14.69 2.68
CA ALA A 174 22.84 -15.95 2.45
C ALA A 174 22.42 -17.05 3.46
N ASP A 175 22.08 -16.69 4.69
CA ASP A 175 21.61 -17.63 5.70
C ASP A 175 20.17 -18.14 5.42
N VAL A 176 19.28 -17.28 4.92
CA VAL A 176 17.95 -17.67 4.42
C VAL A 176 18.08 -18.61 3.22
N ILE A 177 18.99 -18.31 2.29
CA ILE A 177 19.30 -19.17 1.14
C ILE A 177 19.85 -20.54 1.60
N GLY A 178 20.73 -20.55 2.61
CA GLY A 178 21.25 -21.78 3.21
C GLY A 178 20.19 -22.61 3.93
N LEU A 179 19.31 -21.97 4.71
CA LEU A 179 18.15 -22.61 5.33
C LEU A 179 17.23 -23.22 4.26
N LYS A 180 16.91 -22.48 3.20
CA LYS A 180 16.09 -22.98 2.09
C LYS A 180 16.73 -24.18 1.39
N SER A 181 18.04 -24.15 1.14
CA SER A 181 18.80 -25.29 0.62
C SER A 181 18.68 -26.53 1.52
N ILE A 182 18.74 -26.35 2.84
CA ILE A 182 18.56 -27.42 3.84
C ILE A 182 17.13 -27.96 3.85
N VAL A 183 16.11 -27.09 3.81
CA VAL A 183 14.70 -27.48 3.69
C VAL A 183 14.48 -28.26 2.39
N ASP A 184 14.96 -27.78 1.25
CA ASP A 184 14.80 -28.44 -0.04
C ASP A 184 15.53 -29.79 -0.14
N LYS A 185 16.63 -29.95 0.59
CA LYS A 185 17.40 -31.20 0.72
C LYS A 185 16.74 -32.22 1.66
N ILE A 186 16.18 -31.78 2.79
CA ILE A 186 15.51 -32.68 3.75
C ILE A 186 14.13 -33.09 3.24
N TYR A 187 13.33 -32.16 2.72
CA TYR A 187 12.02 -32.44 2.11
C TYR A 187 12.13 -32.85 0.62
N LYS A 188 13.25 -33.45 0.19
CA LYS A 188 13.42 -33.89 -1.20
C LYS A 188 12.44 -35.02 -1.51
N GLY A 189 11.56 -34.81 -2.50
CA GLY A 189 10.53 -35.78 -2.91
C GLY A 189 9.19 -35.65 -2.16
N ASN A 190 9.09 -34.79 -1.14
CA ASN A 190 7.80 -34.47 -0.52
C ASN A 190 7.10 -33.37 -1.34
N PRO A 191 5.83 -33.54 -1.76
CA PRO A 191 5.09 -32.51 -2.51
C PRO A 191 4.73 -31.29 -1.65
N SER A 192 4.49 -31.48 -0.34
CA SER A 192 4.11 -30.42 0.61
C SER A 192 5.34 -29.93 1.37
N LYS A 193 6.19 -29.15 0.70
CA LYS A 193 7.34 -28.49 1.34
C LYS A 193 6.89 -27.30 2.21
N PRO A 194 7.47 -27.12 3.41
CA PRO A 194 7.21 -25.93 4.23
C PRO A 194 7.76 -24.67 3.56
N LEU A 195 7.09 -23.54 3.84
CA LEU A 195 7.54 -22.21 3.44
C LEU A 195 8.80 -21.80 4.21
N VAL A 196 9.64 -20.93 3.63
CA VAL A 196 10.67 -20.19 4.36
C VAL A 196 10.24 -18.74 4.51
N LEU A 197 10.34 -18.22 5.74
CA LEU A 197 9.87 -16.88 6.15
C LEU A 197 11.02 -16.06 6.77
N ALA A 198 11.00 -14.74 6.58
CA ALA A 198 12.00 -13.82 7.13
C ALA A 198 11.62 -12.33 6.98
N PRO A 199 12.20 -11.40 7.77
CA PRO A 199 13.15 -11.62 8.87
C PRO A 199 12.53 -11.58 10.28
N GLY A 200 11.21 -11.59 10.43
CA GLY A 200 10.54 -11.67 11.73
C GLY A 200 10.87 -10.49 12.66
N GLY A 201 10.82 -9.26 12.17
CA GLY A 201 11.23 -8.10 12.96
C GLY A 201 10.87 -6.73 12.38
N PHE A 202 11.21 -5.67 13.11
CA PHE A 202 10.96 -4.27 12.73
C PHE A 202 11.52 -3.87 11.36
N PHE A 203 10.82 -2.96 10.69
CA PHE A 203 11.12 -2.40 9.37
C PHE A 203 12.06 -1.17 9.44
N ASP A 204 12.98 -0.96 8.49
CA ASP A 204 14.12 -0.01 8.58
C ASP A 204 14.62 0.52 7.18
N THR A 205 15.85 1.11 7.04
CA THR A 205 16.37 1.75 5.78
C THR A 205 17.81 1.47 5.23
N ALA A 206 18.58 0.42 5.61
CA ALA A 206 19.56 -0.32 4.71
C ALA A 206 19.74 -1.95 4.39
N TRP A 207 19.06 -3.20 4.45
CA TRP A 207 17.87 -4.22 4.64
C TRP A 207 16.95 -4.75 3.55
N PHE A 208 15.63 -4.50 3.63
CA PHE A 208 14.61 -5.39 3.08
C PHE A 208 14.72 -5.36 1.56
N THR A 209 15.19 -4.27 0.95
CA THR A 209 15.60 -4.12 -0.46
C THR A 209 16.90 -4.88 -0.80
N LYS A 210 17.60 -5.40 0.21
CA LYS A 210 18.82 -6.20 0.16
C LYS A 210 18.46 -7.67 0.34
N LEU A 211 17.69 -8.01 1.38
CA LEU A 211 17.00 -9.30 1.50
C LEU A 211 16.26 -9.64 0.20
N ILE A 212 15.35 -8.78 -0.28
CA ILE A 212 14.57 -8.98 -1.51
C ILE A 212 15.44 -8.95 -2.79
N ALA A 213 16.56 -8.22 -2.82
CA ALA A 213 17.45 -8.23 -4.00
C ALA A 213 18.42 -9.42 -4.03
N GLU A 214 18.78 -9.96 -2.87
CA GLU A 214 19.74 -11.07 -2.72
C GLU A 214 19.04 -12.43 -2.64
N THR A 215 17.83 -12.52 -2.06
CA THR A 215 16.98 -13.71 -2.05
C THR A 215 15.97 -13.68 -3.19
N LYS A 216 16.05 -14.66 -4.09
CA LYS A 216 15.08 -14.85 -5.19
C LYS A 216 13.73 -15.35 -4.66
N GLN A 217 12.68 -15.23 -5.48
CA GLN A 217 11.31 -15.65 -5.16
C GLN A 217 11.14 -17.15 -4.84
N ASN A 218 12.10 -18.01 -5.23
CA ASN A 218 12.17 -19.42 -4.85
C ASN A 218 13.07 -19.69 -3.63
N GLN A 219 13.77 -18.69 -3.11
CA GLN A 219 14.69 -18.76 -1.97
C GLN A 219 14.06 -18.26 -0.67
N LEU A 220 13.18 -17.26 -0.74
CA LEU A 220 12.34 -16.76 0.36
C LEU A 220 10.87 -16.76 -0.11
N ASN A 221 9.96 -17.30 0.70
CA ASN A 221 8.55 -17.46 0.30
C ASN A 221 7.61 -16.40 0.87
N VAL A 222 7.86 -15.93 2.11
CA VAL A 222 7.02 -14.92 2.77
C VAL A 222 7.92 -13.91 3.48
N ILE A 223 7.56 -12.63 3.39
CA ILE A 223 8.23 -11.55 4.11
C ILE A 223 7.43 -11.25 5.38
N THR A 224 8.10 -11.24 6.53
CA THR A 224 7.50 -11.05 7.86
C THR A 224 8.09 -9.82 8.55
N HIS A 225 7.25 -9.01 9.20
CA HIS A 225 7.72 -7.83 9.93
C HIS A 225 6.84 -7.53 11.15
N HIS A 226 7.41 -6.86 12.15
CA HIS A 226 6.74 -6.54 13.41
C HIS A 226 6.33 -5.07 13.47
N ILE A 227 5.16 -4.81 14.06
CA ILE A 227 4.58 -3.48 14.28
C ILE A 227 4.00 -3.45 15.70
N TYR A 228 4.39 -2.46 16.49
CA TYR A 228 3.77 -2.13 17.78
C TYR A 228 3.44 -0.63 17.79
N ASN A 229 2.17 -0.28 18.01
CA ASN A 229 1.68 1.10 17.87
C ASN A 229 2.13 2.05 18.99
N LEU A 230 2.60 1.48 20.12
CA LEU A 230 3.05 2.19 21.30
C LEU A 230 4.29 1.46 21.84
N GLY A 231 5.41 2.18 21.99
CA GLY A 231 6.62 1.63 22.60
C GLY A 231 6.45 1.31 24.10
N ALA A 232 7.52 0.84 24.74
CA ALA A 232 7.50 0.36 26.13
C ALA A 232 6.81 1.33 27.12
N ALA A 233 7.13 2.64 27.04
CA ALA A 233 6.51 3.67 27.88
C ALA A 233 5.00 3.88 27.66
N GLY A 234 4.49 3.52 26.47
CA GLY A 234 3.06 3.55 26.13
C GLY A 234 2.29 2.29 26.55
N GLY A 235 2.98 1.23 26.99
CA GLY A 235 2.36 0.04 27.57
C GLY A 235 1.69 -0.93 26.59
N ALA A 236 2.10 -0.97 25.32
CA ALA A 236 1.74 -2.07 24.40
C ALA A 236 2.92 -3.02 24.12
N ASP A 237 4.13 -2.49 24.03
CA ASP A 237 5.38 -3.25 23.97
C ASP A 237 5.75 -3.86 25.36
N LYS A 238 6.80 -4.70 25.43
CA LYS A 238 7.32 -5.38 26.63
C LYS A 238 6.24 -6.08 27.49
N GLY A 239 5.28 -6.74 26.84
CA GLY A 239 4.23 -7.55 27.48
C GLY A 239 2.89 -6.86 27.68
N GLY A 240 2.74 -5.59 27.30
CA GLY A 240 1.48 -4.85 27.39
C GLY A 240 1.11 -4.40 28.81
N ARG A 241 0.00 -3.69 28.96
CA ARG A 241 -0.44 -3.03 30.20
C ARG A 241 -1.85 -3.47 30.59
N HIS A 242 -1.97 -4.01 31.80
CA HIS A 242 -3.24 -4.33 32.45
C HIS A 242 -4.17 -3.10 32.52
N LEU A 243 -5.47 -3.33 32.29
CA LEU A 243 -6.52 -2.32 32.10
C LEU A 243 -6.29 -1.39 30.89
N VAL A 244 -5.48 -1.85 29.93
CA VAL A 244 -5.34 -1.27 28.59
C VAL A 244 -5.39 -2.39 27.56
N THR A 245 -4.33 -3.19 27.45
CA THR A 245 -4.15 -4.20 26.36
C THR A 245 -4.97 -5.48 26.53
N ASP A 246 -5.51 -5.71 27.73
CA ASP A 246 -6.42 -6.80 28.11
C ASP A 246 -7.84 -6.28 28.41
N SER A 247 -8.17 -5.09 27.90
CA SER A 247 -9.43 -4.39 28.16
C SER A 247 -10.06 -3.84 26.88
N PHE A 248 -11.32 -3.40 26.95
CA PHE A 248 -12.11 -2.98 25.79
C PHE A 248 -11.38 -1.96 24.90
N VAL A 249 -10.67 -0.98 25.49
CA VAL A 249 -9.99 0.09 24.76
C VAL A 249 -8.97 -0.41 23.72
N PHE A 250 -8.36 -1.59 23.90
CA PHE A 250 -7.39 -2.07 22.91
C PHE A 250 -8.03 -2.49 21.58
N ASN A 251 -9.33 -2.80 21.59
CA ASN A 251 -10.07 -3.18 20.39
C ASN A 251 -10.08 -2.05 19.33
N PHE A 252 -9.98 -0.79 19.76
CA PHE A 252 -9.83 0.34 18.86
C PHE A 252 -8.53 0.28 18.04
N TRP A 253 -7.40 -0.12 18.62
CA TRP A 253 -6.14 -0.26 17.88
C TRP A 253 -6.04 -1.61 17.16
N PHE A 254 -6.58 -2.68 17.75
CA PHE A 254 -6.46 -4.03 17.19
C PHE A 254 -7.32 -4.23 15.94
N LEU A 255 -8.60 -3.84 15.97
CA LEU A 255 -9.50 -3.97 14.82
C LEU A 255 -9.19 -2.93 13.73
N ASP A 256 -8.69 -1.75 14.10
CA ASP A 256 -8.14 -0.76 13.18
C ASP A 256 -6.93 -1.30 12.42
N GLN A 257 -5.96 -1.91 13.13
CA GLN A 257 -4.80 -2.53 12.48
C GLN A 257 -5.19 -3.71 11.59
N LEU A 258 -6.12 -4.58 12.01
CA LEU A 258 -6.64 -5.64 11.14
C LEU A 258 -7.28 -5.08 9.86
N GLY A 259 -8.12 -4.04 9.97
CA GLY A 259 -8.73 -3.35 8.84
C GLY A 259 -7.71 -2.68 7.91
N MET A 260 -6.69 -2.02 8.48
CA MET A 260 -5.62 -1.37 7.72
C MET A 260 -4.72 -2.39 7.03
N SER A 261 -4.28 -3.45 7.72
CA SER A 261 -3.53 -4.56 7.14
C SER A 261 -4.27 -5.19 5.96
N ALA A 262 -5.56 -5.47 6.10
CA ALA A 262 -6.39 -6.00 5.01
C ALA A 262 -6.51 -5.02 3.83
N LYS A 263 -6.73 -3.73 4.09
CA LYS A 263 -6.81 -2.66 3.07
C LYS A 263 -5.52 -2.48 2.27
N TYR A 264 -4.35 -2.70 2.90
CA TYR A 264 -3.04 -2.63 2.26
C TYR A 264 -2.46 -4.02 1.92
N ASP A 265 -3.34 -4.97 1.61
CA ASP A 265 -3.03 -6.30 1.03
C ASP A 265 -2.07 -7.19 1.86
N THR A 266 -2.03 -6.98 3.18
CA THR A 266 -1.28 -7.82 4.12
C THR A 266 -1.97 -9.18 4.26
N LYS A 267 -1.39 -10.22 3.65
CA LYS A 267 -2.02 -11.54 3.49
C LYS A 267 -2.32 -12.29 4.80
N THR A 268 -1.53 -12.03 5.85
CA THR A 268 -1.64 -12.69 7.16
C THR A 268 -1.30 -11.70 8.27
N TYR A 269 -2.13 -11.62 9.32
CA TYR A 269 -1.84 -10.87 10.53
C TYR A 269 -1.64 -11.85 11.71
N CYS A 270 -0.47 -11.80 12.35
CA CYS A 270 -0.15 -12.63 13.51
C CYS A 270 -0.27 -11.81 14.79
N ARG A 271 -1.29 -12.09 15.61
CA ARG A 271 -1.49 -11.38 16.89
C ARG A 271 -0.52 -11.90 17.96
N GLN A 272 0.43 -11.06 18.36
CA GLN A 272 1.14 -11.21 19.63
C GLN A 272 0.18 -10.84 20.79
N SER A 273 -0.28 -11.75 21.65
CA SER A 273 -0.09 -13.21 21.67
C SER A 273 -1.45 -13.93 21.76
N LEU A 274 -1.48 -15.26 21.61
CA LEU A 274 -2.64 -16.06 22.02
C LEU A 274 -2.76 -16.12 23.56
N ILE A 275 -1.65 -16.47 24.22
CA ILE A 275 -1.47 -16.51 25.68
C ILE A 275 -0.10 -15.90 25.99
N GLY A 276 -0.02 -15.03 27.00
CA GLY A 276 1.23 -14.47 27.49
C GLY A 276 1.30 -12.94 27.38
N GLY A 277 1.69 -12.27 28.47
CA GLY A 277 1.55 -10.83 28.63
C GLY A 277 0.11 -10.37 28.85
N ASN A 278 -0.05 -9.08 29.13
CA ASN A 278 -1.34 -8.39 29.24
C ASN A 278 -1.93 -8.08 27.84
N TYR A 279 -1.23 -8.39 26.73
CA TYR A 279 -1.76 -8.28 25.37
C TYR A 279 -2.27 -9.62 24.79
N GLY A 280 -2.26 -10.68 25.59
CA GLY A 280 -2.76 -12.00 25.16
C GLY A 280 -4.26 -11.97 24.90
N LEU A 281 -4.71 -12.71 23.88
CA LEU A 281 -6.13 -12.91 23.62
C LEU A 281 -6.81 -13.67 24.78
N LEU A 282 -6.10 -14.58 25.43
CA LEU A 282 -6.52 -15.24 26.67
C LEU A 282 -5.71 -14.72 27.87
N ASN A 283 -6.38 -14.61 29.01
CA ASN A 283 -5.75 -14.30 30.29
C ASN A 283 -4.70 -15.37 30.65
N ARG A 284 -3.47 -14.95 30.97
CA ARG A 284 -2.32 -15.84 31.21
C ARG A 284 -2.44 -16.78 32.42
N THR A 285 -3.41 -16.57 33.30
CA THR A 285 -3.59 -17.32 34.56
C THR A 285 -4.93 -18.05 34.60
N THR A 286 -6.02 -17.43 34.14
CA THR A 286 -7.35 -18.05 34.14
C THR A 286 -7.74 -18.70 32.81
N PHE A 287 -6.96 -18.48 31.74
CA PHE A 287 -7.28 -18.83 30.34
C PHE A 287 -8.60 -18.25 29.81
N GLN A 288 -9.30 -17.41 30.57
CA GLN A 288 -10.53 -16.77 30.14
C GLN A 288 -10.26 -15.77 29.00
N PRO A 289 -11.19 -15.60 28.04
CA PRO A 289 -10.97 -14.67 26.93
C PRO A 289 -11.02 -13.21 27.35
N ASN A 290 -9.98 -12.45 26.98
CA ASN A 290 -9.97 -10.99 27.07
C ASN A 290 -10.86 -10.38 25.95
N PRO A 291 -11.29 -9.11 26.03
CA PRO A 291 -12.15 -8.45 25.03
C PRO A 291 -11.74 -8.67 23.57
N ASP A 292 -10.43 -8.59 23.29
CA ASP A 292 -9.85 -8.80 21.97
C ASP A 292 -10.12 -10.18 21.37
N TYR A 293 -10.27 -11.24 22.18
CA TYR A 293 -10.60 -12.57 21.67
C TYR A 293 -12.01 -12.60 21.06
N TYR A 294 -12.99 -11.96 21.71
CA TYR A 294 -14.36 -11.90 21.19
C TYR A 294 -14.42 -11.11 19.88
N SER A 295 -13.64 -10.03 19.77
CA SER A 295 -13.45 -9.27 18.53
C SER A 295 -12.72 -10.06 17.44
N ALA A 296 -11.65 -10.80 17.77
CA ALA A 296 -10.95 -11.67 16.83
C ALA A 296 -11.87 -12.80 16.33
N LEU A 297 -12.75 -13.31 17.20
CA LEU A 297 -13.72 -14.34 16.86
C LEU A 297 -14.89 -13.81 16.00
N LEU A 298 -15.35 -12.57 16.24
CA LEU A 298 -16.28 -11.88 15.35
C LEU A 298 -15.66 -11.61 13.97
N TRP A 299 -14.44 -11.08 13.94
CA TRP A 299 -13.68 -10.92 12.71
C TRP A 299 -13.56 -12.26 11.96
N HIS A 300 -13.11 -13.32 12.64
CA HIS A 300 -12.99 -14.66 12.05
C HIS A 300 -14.32 -15.26 11.58
N ARG A 301 -15.46 -14.90 12.18
CA ARG A 301 -16.78 -15.42 11.79
C ARG A 301 -17.43 -14.61 10.67
N LEU A 302 -17.25 -13.30 10.63
CA LEU A 302 -18.02 -12.41 9.74
C LEU A 302 -17.21 -11.86 8.56
N MET A 303 -15.90 -11.66 8.71
CA MET A 303 -15.05 -11.00 7.70
C MET A 303 -14.47 -12.05 6.74
N GLY A 304 -14.83 -11.97 5.46
CA GLY A 304 -14.31 -12.83 4.40
C GLY A 304 -12.90 -12.44 3.95
N THR A 305 -12.32 -13.23 3.04
CA THR A 305 -10.94 -13.06 2.54
C THR A 305 -10.77 -11.99 1.47
N LYS A 306 -11.85 -11.26 1.11
CA LYS A 306 -11.88 -10.28 0.02
C LYS A 306 -12.29 -8.91 0.54
N VAL A 307 -11.51 -7.90 0.17
CA VAL A 307 -11.65 -6.51 0.60
C VAL A 307 -12.12 -5.70 -0.62
N PRO A 308 -13.41 -5.30 -0.71
CA PRO A 308 -13.87 -4.42 -1.77
C PRO A 308 -13.23 -3.03 -1.64
N ALA A 309 -13.04 -2.35 -2.77
CA ALA A 309 -12.68 -0.94 -2.77
C ALA A 309 -13.85 -0.10 -2.21
N THR A 310 -13.58 0.71 -1.19
CA THR A 310 -14.60 1.56 -0.55
C THR A 310 -14.10 2.98 -0.36
N THR A 311 -14.90 3.97 -0.79
CA THR A 311 -14.70 5.37 -0.42
C THR A 311 -15.55 5.70 0.81
N PHE A 312 -15.01 6.49 1.74
CA PHE A 312 -15.72 6.89 2.96
C PHE A 312 -15.86 8.40 3.01
N ARG A 313 -17.08 8.89 3.27
CA ARG A 313 -17.41 10.32 3.36
C ARG A 313 -18.00 10.60 4.74
N GLY A 314 -17.21 11.20 5.62
CA GLY A 314 -17.59 11.42 7.01
C GLY A 314 -16.49 12.10 7.81
N THR A 315 -16.59 12.04 9.15
CA THR A 315 -15.55 12.57 10.04
C THR A 315 -14.39 11.60 10.19
N ASN A 316 -13.19 12.11 10.49
CA ASN A 316 -12.02 11.29 10.86
C ASN A 316 -12.15 10.58 12.23
N LYS A 317 -13.28 10.74 12.92
CA LYS A 317 -13.62 10.03 14.17
C LYS A 317 -14.39 8.73 13.93
N ILE A 318 -14.91 8.50 12.72
CA ILE A 318 -15.35 7.16 12.30
C ILE A 318 -14.27 6.54 11.43
N ARG A 319 -13.89 5.30 11.74
CA ARG A 319 -13.12 4.44 10.82
C ARG A 319 -14.03 3.30 10.34
N ALA A 320 -13.90 2.94 9.07
CA ALA A 320 -14.77 1.97 8.43
C ALA A 320 -13.94 1.05 7.52
N TYR A 321 -14.18 -0.25 7.63
CA TYR A 321 -13.55 -1.29 6.82
C TYR A 321 -14.63 -2.24 6.32
N ALA A 322 -14.57 -2.60 5.04
CA ALA A 322 -15.52 -3.50 4.40
C ALA A 322 -14.81 -4.76 3.93
N HIS A 323 -15.46 -5.91 4.13
CA HIS A 323 -15.07 -7.18 3.53
C HIS A 323 -16.32 -7.79 2.87
N CYS A 324 -16.13 -8.68 1.88
CA CYS A 324 -17.14 -9.69 1.59
C CYS A 324 -17.50 -10.40 2.89
N ALA A 325 -18.79 -10.69 3.11
CA ALA A 325 -19.17 -11.54 4.22
C ALA A 325 -18.52 -12.93 4.06
N LYS A 326 -18.12 -13.56 5.16
CA LYS A 326 -17.42 -14.86 5.11
C LYS A 326 -18.31 -15.99 4.60
N ASP A 327 -19.54 -16.03 5.11
CA ASP A 327 -20.49 -17.13 4.92
C ASP A 327 -21.79 -16.68 4.20
N SER A 328 -21.77 -15.56 3.46
CA SER A 328 -22.90 -15.07 2.63
C SER A 328 -22.43 -14.20 1.46
N THR A 329 -23.32 -13.85 0.53
CA THR A 329 -22.99 -13.09 -0.69
C THR A 329 -22.88 -11.57 -0.52
N GLY A 330 -23.39 -11.00 0.58
CA GLY A 330 -23.27 -9.57 0.89
C GLY A 330 -21.96 -9.15 1.57
N ILE A 331 -22.02 -8.10 2.40
CA ILE A 331 -20.85 -7.51 3.09
C ILE A 331 -20.88 -7.71 4.61
N THR A 332 -19.69 -7.68 5.20
CA THR A 332 -19.54 -7.28 6.60
C THR A 332 -18.78 -5.96 6.65
N LEU A 333 -19.37 -4.97 7.31
CA LEU A 333 -18.72 -3.72 7.68
C LEU A 333 -18.22 -3.80 9.13
N LEU A 334 -16.99 -3.36 9.36
CA LEU A 334 -16.48 -2.98 10.67
C LEU A 334 -16.52 -1.46 10.77
N LEU A 335 -17.28 -0.93 11.72
CA LEU A 335 -17.38 0.50 12.02
C LEU A 335 -16.83 0.77 13.42
N ILE A 336 -15.93 1.74 13.55
CA ILE A 336 -15.27 2.11 14.81
C ILE A 336 -15.52 3.60 15.07
N ASN A 337 -16.10 3.95 16.23
CA ASN A 337 -16.32 5.33 16.64
C ASN A 337 -15.33 5.77 17.74
N LEU A 338 -14.44 6.69 17.38
CA LEU A 338 -13.41 7.29 18.23
C LEU A 338 -13.86 8.62 18.87
N SER A 339 -15.13 8.98 18.75
CA SER A 339 -15.75 10.11 19.46
C SER A 339 -16.36 9.66 20.78
N GLY A 340 -16.06 10.38 21.86
CA GLY A 340 -16.68 10.17 23.17
C GLY A 340 -18.00 10.90 23.39
N LYS A 341 -18.44 11.72 22.42
CA LYS A 341 -19.60 12.63 22.58
C LYS A 341 -20.63 12.57 21.45
N THR A 342 -20.34 11.91 20.33
CA THR A 342 -21.24 11.87 19.16
C THR A 342 -21.55 10.45 18.70
N THR A 343 -22.80 10.03 18.89
CA THR A 343 -23.40 8.93 18.13
C THR A 343 -23.40 9.32 16.65
N THR A 344 -22.95 8.42 15.76
CA THR A 344 -22.93 8.69 14.32
C THR A 344 -23.87 7.72 13.60
N GLN A 345 -24.62 8.22 12.62
CA GLN A 345 -25.41 7.39 11.71
C GLN A 345 -24.59 7.13 10.44
N VAL A 346 -24.45 5.86 10.05
CA VAL A 346 -23.72 5.44 8.85
C VAL A 346 -24.70 4.79 7.86
N SER A 347 -25.00 5.49 6.77
CA SER A 347 -25.70 4.91 5.62
C SER A 347 -24.70 4.21 4.68
N VAL A 348 -25.16 3.18 3.98
CA VAL A 348 -24.37 2.40 3.02
C VAL A 348 -25.05 2.50 1.66
N THR A 349 -24.34 2.96 0.65
CA THR A 349 -24.87 3.22 -0.70
C THR A 349 -23.95 2.60 -1.76
N SER A 350 -24.51 1.97 -2.80
CA SER A 350 -23.73 1.61 -3.99
C SER A 350 -23.55 2.83 -4.92
N GLU A 351 -22.54 2.81 -5.78
CA GLU A 351 -22.29 3.95 -6.69
C GLU A 351 -23.41 4.14 -7.73
N ALA A 352 -24.12 3.06 -8.09
CA ALA A 352 -25.33 3.11 -8.90
C ALA A 352 -26.45 3.93 -8.23
N ALA A 353 -26.65 3.78 -6.92
CA ALA A 353 -27.63 4.56 -6.16
C ALA A 353 -27.23 6.04 -6.04
N ALA A 354 -25.94 6.31 -5.82
CA ALA A 354 -25.40 7.67 -5.75
C ALA A 354 -25.53 8.43 -7.09
N ALA A 355 -25.53 7.72 -8.23
CA ALA A 355 -25.79 8.29 -9.54
C ALA A 355 -27.28 8.68 -9.72
N ALA A 356 -28.21 7.81 -9.34
CA ALA A 356 -29.65 8.06 -9.44
C ALA A 356 -30.08 9.31 -8.64
N HIS A 357 -29.55 9.47 -7.42
CA HIS A 357 -29.91 10.59 -6.54
C HIS A 357 -29.51 11.97 -7.09
N LYS A 358 -28.60 12.06 -8.07
CA LYS A 358 -28.27 13.31 -8.77
C LYS A 358 -29.30 13.70 -9.86
N GLN A 359 -30.03 12.74 -10.43
CA GLN A 359 -30.96 13.01 -11.54
C GLN A 359 -32.32 13.53 -11.05
N GLY A 360 -32.78 13.12 -9.86
CA GLY A 360 -34.09 13.52 -9.33
C GLY A 360 -34.24 15.01 -8.99
N LEU A 361 -33.13 15.73 -8.76
CA LEU A 361 -33.11 17.11 -8.23
C LEU A 361 -33.55 18.22 -9.23
N LYS A 362 -34.26 17.87 -10.32
CA LYS A 362 -34.76 18.81 -11.33
C LYS A 362 -36.28 18.82 -11.56
N LYS A 363 -37.10 18.07 -10.79
CA LYS A 363 -38.58 18.20 -10.87
C LYS A 363 -39.29 18.18 -9.49
N HIS A 364 -39.90 19.33 -9.19
CA HIS A 364 -41.13 19.55 -8.40
C HIS A 364 -41.25 19.11 -6.93
N THR A 365 -41.20 20.12 -6.06
CA THR A 365 -42.20 20.48 -5.01
C THR A 365 -42.97 19.38 -4.24
N ARG A 366 -42.74 19.37 -2.92
CA ARG A 366 -43.67 18.99 -1.82
C ARG A 366 -44.51 17.71 -2.01
N GLU A 367 -43.90 16.57 -1.69
CA GLU A 367 -44.52 15.62 -0.77
C GLU A 367 -43.45 14.77 -0.07
N THR A 368 -43.59 14.51 1.24
CA THR A 368 -42.60 13.71 2.00
C THR A 368 -42.95 12.22 1.97
N ARG A 369 -42.52 11.53 0.91
CA ARG A 369 -42.37 10.07 0.91
C ARG A 369 -40.90 9.70 0.98
N HIS A 370 -40.57 8.70 1.81
CA HIS A 370 -39.23 8.11 1.82
C HIS A 370 -38.99 7.39 0.49
N VAL A 371 -37.98 7.85 -0.27
CA VAL A 371 -37.54 7.19 -1.49
C VAL A 371 -36.57 6.09 -1.10
N HIS A 372 -36.87 4.84 -1.46
CA HIS A 372 -36.00 3.70 -1.18
C HIS A 372 -34.71 3.76 -2.02
N ASP A 373 -33.59 3.37 -1.41
CA ASP A 373 -32.29 3.29 -2.07
C ASP A 373 -32.25 2.07 -3.02
N PRO A 374 -31.92 2.24 -4.33
CA PRO A 374 -31.91 1.15 -5.28
C PRO A 374 -30.83 0.07 -5.02
N ALA A 375 -29.85 0.31 -4.15
CA ALA A 375 -28.92 -0.73 -3.69
C ALA A 375 -29.62 -1.84 -2.86
N PHE A 376 -30.84 -1.58 -2.37
CA PHE A 376 -31.67 -2.51 -1.59
C PHE A 376 -33.02 -2.84 -2.27
N ALA A 377 -33.25 -2.42 -3.53
CA ALA A 377 -34.58 -2.40 -4.15
C ALA A 377 -35.26 -3.77 -4.35
N GLU A 378 -34.51 -4.88 -4.44
CA GLU A 378 -35.12 -6.22 -4.53
C GLU A 378 -35.66 -6.75 -3.19
N ALA A 379 -35.39 -6.07 -2.07
CA ALA A 379 -35.68 -6.61 -0.74
C ALA A 379 -36.31 -5.60 0.21
N ALA A 380 -37.57 -5.23 -0.08
CA ALA A 380 -38.45 -4.63 0.92
C ALA A 380 -38.61 -5.60 2.10
N GLY A 381 -37.96 -5.30 3.23
CA GLY A 381 -37.87 -6.20 4.39
C GLY A 381 -36.55 -6.97 4.54
N ALA A 382 -35.48 -6.62 3.80
CA ALA A 382 -34.14 -7.13 4.11
C ALA A 382 -33.72 -6.80 5.54
N MET A 383 -33.27 -7.81 6.28
CA MET A 383 -32.70 -7.64 7.62
C MET A 383 -31.19 -7.80 7.58
N ARG A 384 -30.46 -6.88 8.22
CA ARG A 384 -29.03 -7.04 8.52
C ARG A 384 -28.82 -7.45 9.98
N ASN A 385 -27.65 -8.01 10.25
CA ASN A 385 -27.22 -8.51 11.55
C ASN A 385 -26.17 -7.56 12.13
N GLU A 386 -26.51 -6.82 13.17
CA GLU A 386 -25.59 -5.91 13.86
C GLU A 386 -25.06 -6.54 15.16
N TYR A 387 -23.76 -6.34 15.40
CA TYR A 387 -23.02 -6.80 16.57
C TYR A 387 -22.34 -5.59 17.21
N HIS A 388 -23.07 -4.90 18.08
CA HIS A 388 -22.60 -3.73 18.82
C HIS A 388 -21.73 -4.17 19.98
N LEU A 389 -20.44 -3.89 19.89
CA LEU A 389 -19.47 -4.09 20.95
C LEU A 389 -19.30 -2.79 21.74
N THR A 390 -19.61 -2.87 23.03
CA THR A 390 -19.47 -1.77 23.98
C THR A 390 -18.73 -2.21 25.24
N PRO A 391 -18.05 -1.29 25.95
CA PRO A 391 -17.54 -1.57 27.29
C PRO A 391 -18.71 -1.77 28.26
N LYS A 392 -18.53 -2.67 29.25
CA LYS A 392 -19.42 -2.69 30.42
C LYS A 392 -19.43 -1.32 31.11
N ASP A 393 -20.62 -0.84 31.47
CA ASP A 393 -20.84 0.41 32.22
C ASP A 393 -20.21 1.67 31.58
N GLY A 394 -19.93 1.65 30.27
CA GLY A 394 -19.25 2.75 29.56
C GLY A 394 -17.73 2.81 29.78
N ASN A 395 -17.17 1.96 30.65
CA ASN A 395 -15.77 2.02 31.06
C ASN A 395 -14.83 1.37 30.02
N LEU A 396 -14.08 2.18 29.27
CA LEU A 396 -13.13 1.70 28.26
C LEU A 396 -12.05 0.75 28.82
N GLN A 397 -11.73 0.85 30.11
CA GLN A 397 -10.78 -0.03 30.80
C GLN A 397 -11.42 -1.34 31.30
N SER A 398 -12.70 -1.58 31.03
CA SER A 398 -13.39 -2.81 31.37
C SER A 398 -12.81 -4.01 30.62
N GLN A 399 -12.51 -5.09 31.33
CA GLN A 399 -12.21 -6.40 30.76
C GLN A 399 -13.48 -7.19 30.38
N VAL A 400 -14.66 -6.71 30.79
CA VAL A 400 -15.96 -7.22 30.34
C VAL A 400 -16.42 -6.41 29.13
N MET A 401 -16.56 -7.09 28.00
CA MET A 401 -17.18 -6.58 26.78
C MET A 401 -18.67 -6.95 26.75
N LEU A 402 -19.51 -6.03 26.30
CA LEU A 402 -20.91 -6.29 25.98
C LEU A 402 -21.07 -6.48 24.47
N LEU A 403 -21.86 -7.47 24.06
CA LEU A 403 -22.40 -7.62 22.71
C LEU A 403 -23.90 -7.32 22.76
N ASN A 404 -24.36 -6.30 22.02
CA ASN A 404 -25.77 -5.91 21.94
C ASN A 404 -26.39 -5.73 23.35
N GLY A 405 -25.60 -5.18 24.29
CA GLY A 405 -25.97 -4.97 25.69
C GLY A 405 -25.79 -6.18 26.63
N LYS A 406 -25.58 -7.40 26.11
CA LYS A 406 -25.34 -8.62 26.91
C LYS A 406 -23.86 -8.83 27.17
N ALA A 407 -23.47 -9.16 28.41
CA ALA A 407 -22.06 -9.42 28.73
C ALA A 407 -21.54 -10.71 28.07
N LEU A 408 -20.36 -10.63 27.46
CA LEU A 408 -19.63 -11.79 26.96
C LEU A 408 -18.74 -12.36 28.06
N ALA A 409 -19.08 -13.56 28.51
CA ALA A 409 -18.29 -14.40 29.42
C ALA A 409 -18.48 -15.87 29.02
N THR A 410 -17.50 -16.71 29.32
CA THR A 410 -17.65 -18.17 29.19
C THR A 410 -18.61 -18.72 30.23
N ASP A 411 -19.22 -19.86 29.96
CA ASP A 411 -19.93 -20.63 30.99
C ASP A 411 -18.96 -21.32 31.96
N ALA A 412 -19.50 -22.10 32.91
CA ALA A 412 -18.73 -22.79 33.95
C ALA A 412 -17.78 -23.87 33.39
N ASP A 413 -18.09 -24.43 32.22
CA ASP A 413 -17.27 -25.42 31.52
C ASP A 413 -16.23 -24.77 30.57
N GLY A 414 -16.23 -23.43 30.48
CA GLY A 414 -15.32 -22.66 29.63
C GLY A 414 -15.80 -22.48 28.18
N ASN A 415 -17.04 -22.84 27.84
CA ASN A 415 -17.53 -22.69 26.47
C ASN A 415 -17.72 -21.21 26.11
N ILE A 416 -17.42 -20.87 24.86
CA ILE A 416 -17.63 -19.53 24.31
C ILE A 416 -19.14 -19.29 24.10
N PRO A 417 -19.71 -18.16 24.58
CA PRO A 417 -21.13 -17.86 24.44
C PRO A 417 -21.56 -17.69 22.98
N ARG A 418 -22.88 -17.79 22.74
CA ARG A 418 -23.47 -17.50 21.42
C ARG A 418 -23.43 -15.99 21.16
N PHE A 419 -22.99 -15.63 19.96
CA PHE A 419 -22.95 -14.23 19.52
C PHE A 419 -24.27 -13.88 18.84
N GLU A 420 -25.23 -13.41 19.63
CA GLU A 420 -26.56 -13.04 19.14
C GLU A 420 -26.53 -11.67 18.46
N ALA A 421 -26.98 -11.63 17.20
CA ALA A 421 -27.08 -10.40 16.42
C ALA A 421 -28.37 -9.63 16.76
N ALA A 422 -28.27 -8.30 16.79
CA ALA A 422 -29.43 -7.43 16.68
C ALA A 422 -29.87 -7.41 15.20
N LYS A 423 -31.12 -7.81 14.92
CA LYS A 423 -31.66 -7.76 13.56
C LYS A 423 -32.27 -6.38 13.31
N VAL A 424 -31.74 -5.66 12.33
CA VAL A 424 -32.17 -4.30 11.97
C VAL A 424 -32.56 -4.27 10.49
N ASP A 425 -33.56 -3.45 10.14
CA ASP A 425 -33.93 -3.17 8.74
C ASP A 425 -32.71 -2.63 7.99
N ALA A 426 -32.34 -3.31 6.90
CA ALA A 426 -31.16 -3.00 6.11
C ALA A 426 -31.17 -1.59 5.51
N ALA A 427 -32.34 -0.99 5.29
CA ALA A 427 -32.50 0.36 4.73
C ALA A 427 -32.30 1.49 5.75
N GLN A 428 -32.36 1.22 7.07
CA GLN A 428 -32.11 2.25 8.09
C GLN A 428 -30.60 2.49 8.27
N PRO A 429 -30.11 3.70 8.58
CA PRO A 429 -28.69 3.90 8.89
C PRO A 429 -28.21 3.03 10.07
N THR A 430 -26.96 2.58 10.04
CA THR A 430 -26.33 1.90 11.17
C THR A 430 -25.92 2.93 12.22
N THR A 431 -26.49 2.81 13.42
CA THR A 431 -26.18 3.69 14.55
C THR A 431 -24.89 3.24 15.24
N VAL A 432 -23.87 4.10 15.32
CA VAL A 432 -22.60 3.80 16.00
C VAL A 432 -22.44 4.72 17.22
N ALA A 433 -22.64 4.17 18.41
CA ALA A 433 -22.58 4.89 19.69
C ALA A 433 -21.18 5.47 19.99
N PRO A 434 -21.05 6.45 20.89
CA PRO A 434 -19.75 6.97 21.32
C PRO A 434 -18.85 5.87 21.89
N TYR A 435 -17.56 5.88 21.56
CA TYR A 435 -16.58 4.86 21.94
C TYR A 435 -17.09 3.40 21.82
N SER A 436 -17.71 3.08 20.69
CA SER A 436 -18.21 1.74 20.38
C SER A 436 -17.64 1.21 19.05
N ILE A 437 -17.79 -0.10 18.85
CA ILE A 437 -17.40 -0.79 17.62
C ILE A 437 -18.60 -1.63 17.17
N VAL A 438 -18.94 -1.59 15.89
CA VAL A 438 -20.07 -2.34 15.32
C VAL A 438 -19.57 -3.18 14.16
N PHE A 439 -19.78 -4.50 14.22
CA PHE A 439 -19.81 -5.31 13.01
C PHE A 439 -21.24 -5.31 12.46
N SER A 440 -21.42 -4.86 11.23
CA SER A 440 -22.70 -4.84 10.52
C SER A 440 -22.62 -5.79 9.34
N HIS A 441 -23.15 -7.01 9.52
CA HIS A 441 -23.25 -8.03 8.48
C HIS A 441 -24.56 -7.85 7.72
N ILE A 442 -24.47 -7.44 6.46
CA ILE A 442 -25.61 -7.29 5.54
C ILE A 442 -25.62 -8.54 4.63
N PRO A 443 -26.48 -9.55 4.87
CA PRO A 443 -26.37 -10.86 4.22
C PRO A 443 -26.58 -10.81 2.70
N HIS A 444 -27.39 -9.84 2.25
CA HIS A 444 -27.72 -9.56 0.86
C HIS A 444 -27.41 -8.09 0.61
N PHE A 445 -26.32 -7.82 -0.11
CA PHE A 445 -25.92 -6.47 -0.49
C PHE A 445 -25.44 -6.52 -1.93
N SER A 446 -26.16 -5.84 -2.84
CA SER A 446 -25.83 -5.85 -4.26
C SER A 446 -24.66 -4.91 -4.54
N ALA A 447 -23.45 -5.45 -4.55
CA ALA A 447 -22.27 -4.77 -5.04
C ALA A 447 -21.40 -5.69 -5.92
N PRO A 448 -20.84 -5.16 -7.01
CA PRO A 448 -20.30 -5.92 -8.14
C PRO A 448 -19.20 -6.93 -7.77
N ALA A 449 -18.36 -6.58 -6.79
CA ALA A 449 -17.16 -7.33 -6.43
C ALA A 449 -17.37 -8.52 -5.45
N LEU A 450 -18.59 -8.78 -4.99
CA LEU A 450 -18.82 -9.63 -3.80
C LEU A 450 -19.16 -11.10 -4.10
N LEU A 451 -19.77 -11.38 -5.27
CA LEU A 451 -20.41 -12.65 -5.62
C LEU A 451 -19.43 -13.80 -5.98
N VAL A 452 -18.33 -13.94 -5.24
CA VAL A 452 -17.26 -14.90 -5.59
C VAL A 452 -16.79 -15.74 -4.40
N SER A 453 -17.70 -16.57 -3.89
CA SER A 453 -17.40 -17.94 -3.42
C SER A 453 -18.20 -18.91 -4.29
N ALA A 454 -17.52 -19.89 -4.88
CA ALA A 454 -18.02 -20.62 -6.07
C ALA A 454 -19.03 -21.76 -5.74
N PRO A 455 -19.86 -22.22 -6.69
CA PRO A 455 -19.88 -21.85 -8.12
C PRO A 455 -21.26 -21.44 -8.69
N ALA A 456 -21.45 -20.15 -8.96
CA ALA A 456 -22.34 -19.64 -10.03
C ALA A 456 -21.95 -18.20 -10.37
N VAL A 457 -21.89 -17.86 -11.66
CA VAL A 457 -21.68 -16.49 -12.20
C VAL A 457 -23.06 -15.81 -12.23
N PRO A 458 -23.24 -14.55 -11.77
CA PRO A 458 -22.61 -13.36 -12.37
C PRO A 458 -21.56 -12.65 -11.51
N VAL A 459 -20.48 -12.24 -12.17
CA VAL A 459 -19.52 -11.25 -11.66
C VAL A 459 -19.88 -9.89 -12.28
N VAL A 460 -19.51 -8.78 -11.64
CA VAL A 460 -19.32 -7.50 -12.33
C VAL A 460 -17.91 -6.98 -12.01
N GLY A 461 -17.05 -6.90 -13.03
CA GLY A 461 -15.61 -6.65 -12.94
C GLY A 461 -14.80 -7.82 -12.37
N GLN A 462 -14.13 -8.63 -13.21
CA GLN A 462 -13.02 -9.47 -12.73
C GLN A 462 -11.77 -8.60 -12.48
N PRO A 463 -10.99 -8.87 -11.41
CA PRO A 463 -9.74 -8.15 -11.17
C PRO A 463 -8.73 -8.44 -12.28
N GLY A 464 -8.34 -7.40 -13.03
CA GLY A 464 -7.38 -7.48 -14.13
C GLY A 464 -7.99 -7.36 -15.53
N PHE A 465 -9.31 -7.14 -15.67
CA PHE A 465 -9.88 -6.64 -16.92
C PHE A 465 -9.33 -5.22 -17.20
N ILE A 466 -8.96 -4.96 -18.45
CA ILE A 466 -8.65 -3.62 -18.96
C ILE A 466 -9.57 -3.38 -20.15
N SER A 467 -10.35 -2.32 -20.09
CA SER A 467 -11.31 -1.94 -21.13
C SER A 467 -11.11 -0.47 -21.44
N ILE A 468 -10.72 -0.16 -22.67
CA ILE A 468 -10.28 1.18 -23.09
C ILE A 468 -11.24 1.71 -24.15
N ASP A 469 -11.80 2.89 -23.90
CA ASP A 469 -12.57 3.67 -24.87
C ASP A 469 -11.57 4.54 -25.64
N CYS A 470 -11.38 4.23 -26.92
CA CYS A 470 -10.39 4.90 -27.75
C CYS A 470 -10.92 6.25 -28.21
N GLY A 471 -10.12 7.31 -28.06
CA GLY A 471 -10.56 8.68 -28.35
C GLY A 471 -11.45 9.33 -27.29
N LEU A 472 -11.77 8.64 -26.18
CA LEU A 472 -12.46 9.27 -25.05
C LEU A 472 -11.56 10.31 -24.37
N ASP A 473 -12.09 11.54 -24.18
CA ASP A 473 -11.37 12.60 -23.48
C ASP A 473 -11.30 12.32 -21.96
N ALA A 474 -10.09 12.43 -21.39
CA ALA A 474 -9.83 12.17 -19.98
C ALA A 474 -10.66 13.01 -18.99
N ARG A 475 -11.26 14.12 -19.43
CA ARG A 475 -12.16 14.96 -18.62
C ARG A 475 -13.51 14.29 -18.32
N TYR A 476 -13.93 13.30 -19.10
CA TYR A 476 -15.21 12.60 -18.91
C TYR A 476 -15.13 11.43 -17.91
N GLY A 477 -13.93 10.96 -17.56
CA GLY A 477 -13.75 9.78 -16.71
C GLY A 477 -14.06 8.47 -17.46
N SER A 478 -14.42 7.41 -16.73
CA SER A 478 -14.85 6.14 -17.34
C SER A 478 -16.32 6.18 -17.76
N GLN A 479 -16.65 5.48 -18.85
CA GLN A 479 -18.03 5.29 -19.31
C GLN A 479 -18.48 3.83 -19.14
N ASN A 480 -19.64 3.63 -18.53
CA ASN A 480 -20.26 2.31 -18.43
C ASN A 480 -20.91 1.92 -19.77
N ASP A 481 -20.58 0.75 -20.30
CA ASP A 481 -21.20 0.20 -21.50
C ASP A 481 -22.59 -0.39 -21.19
N ARG A 482 -23.65 0.20 -21.75
CA ARG A 482 -25.04 -0.12 -21.40
C ARG A 482 -25.48 -1.56 -21.70
N TYR A 483 -24.70 -2.33 -22.47
CA TYR A 483 -25.05 -3.69 -22.90
C TYR A 483 -24.30 -4.76 -22.11
N SER A 484 -23.04 -4.52 -21.78
CA SER A 484 -22.18 -5.44 -21.02
C SER A 484 -22.01 -5.08 -19.54
N GLY A 485 -22.36 -3.85 -19.15
CA GLY A 485 -22.14 -3.32 -17.79
C GLY A 485 -20.67 -3.04 -17.46
N ILE A 486 -19.75 -3.16 -18.43
CA ILE A 486 -18.31 -2.94 -18.27
C ILE A 486 -18.00 -1.45 -18.32
N ASP A 487 -17.19 -0.95 -17.39
CA ASP A 487 -16.64 0.41 -17.45
C ASP A 487 -15.41 0.46 -18.36
N TYR A 488 -15.49 1.25 -19.43
CA TYR A 488 -14.37 1.55 -20.32
C TYR A 488 -13.69 2.86 -19.88
N VAL A 489 -12.35 2.90 -19.85
CA VAL A 489 -11.55 4.05 -19.40
C VAL A 489 -10.95 4.83 -20.57
N PRO A 490 -10.66 6.14 -20.41
CA PRO A 490 -9.96 6.93 -21.43
C PRO A 490 -8.59 6.35 -21.80
N ASP A 491 -8.26 6.40 -23.09
CA ASP A 491 -7.08 5.75 -23.65
C ASP A 491 -5.73 6.43 -23.44
N GLY A 492 -5.72 7.74 -23.12
CA GLY A 492 -4.51 8.56 -23.01
C GLY A 492 -3.35 8.02 -22.14
N PRO A 493 -3.56 7.20 -21.09
CA PRO A 493 -2.46 6.56 -20.36
C PRO A 493 -1.72 5.45 -21.13
N TYR A 494 -2.30 4.95 -22.23
CA TYR A 494 -1.85 3.74 -22.93
C TYR A 494 -1.27 4.01 -24.32
N VAL A 495 -1.41 5.23 -24.88
CA VAL A 495 -1.01 5.57 -26.26
C VAL A 495 -0.43 7.00 -26.35
N ASP A 496 0.67 7.16 -27.10
CA ASP A 496 1.39 8.45 -27.19
C ASP A 496 0.94 9.37 -28.34
N SER A 497 0.12 8.88 -29.27
CA SER A 497 -0.18 9.51 -30.57
C SER A 497 -1.67 9.43 -30.96
N GLY A 498 -2.00 9.92 -32.16
CA GLY A 498 -3.34 9.84 -32.74
C GLY A 498 -4.28 10.98 -32.32
N GLU A 499 -5.44 11.03 -32.98
CA GLU A 499 -6.44 12.09 -32.86
C GLU A 499 -7.77 11.49 -32.35
N ASN A 500 -8.41 12.19 -31.41
CA ASN A 500 -9.69 11.80 -30.83
C ASN A 500 -10.84 12.26 -31.76
N HIS A 501 -11.80 11.39 -32.06
CA HIS A 501 -13.00 11.72 -32.83
C HIS A 501 -14.27 11.25 -32.10
N GLU A 502 -15.31 12.07 -32.14
CA GLU A 502 -16.68 11.73 -31.71
C GLU A 502 -17.53 11.42 -32.98
N LEU A 503 -18.43 10.44 -32.90
CA LEU A 503 -19.32 10.11 -34.01
C LEU A 503 -20.40 11.18 -34.23
N SER A 504 -20.79 11.35 -35.50
CA SER A 504 -21.98 12.13 -35.87
C SER A 504 -23.25 11.54 -35.23
N SER A 505 -24.13 12.43 -34.76
CA SER A 505 -25.39 12.07 -34.08
C SER A 505 -26.32 11.19 -34.92
N THR A 506 -26.20 11.25 -36.25
CA THR A 506 -26.89 10.37 -37.21
C THR A 506 -26.59 8.88 -36.97
N TYR A 507 -25.37 8.54 -36.55
CA TYR A 507 -24.94 7.14 -36.33
C TYR A 507 -24.91 6.75 -34.85
N GLY A 508 -24.63 7.69 -33.94
CA GLY A 508 -24.45 7.38 -32.51
C GLY A 508 -25.72 6.97 -31.75
N SER A 509 -26.92 7.32 -32.23
CA SER A 509 -28.16 7.20 -31.44
C SER A 509 -28.61 5.79 -31.04
N GLN A 510 -28.05 4.74 -31.65
CA GLN A 510 -28.34 3.32 -31.36
C GLN A 510 -27.12 2.49 -30.97
N GLN A 511 -25.92 3.09 -30.88
CA GLN A 511 -24.68 2.34 -30.67
C GLN A 511 -24.32 2.21 -29.17
N PRO A 512 -23.55 1.17 -28.80
CA PRO A 512 -22.90 1.10 -27.49
C PRO A 512 -22.02 2.33 -27.22
N ASN A 513 -21.92 2.75 -25.96
CA ASN A 513 -21.17 3.96 -25.58
C ASN A 513 -19.71 3.92 -26.10
N ARG A 514 -19.05 2.75 -26.03
CA ARG A 514 -17.68 2.50 -26.48
C ARG A 514 -17.43 2.60 -28.00
N PHE A 515 -18.48 2.85 -28.79
CA PHE A 515 -18.37 3.14 -30.24
C PHE A 515 -18.69 4.60 -30.57
N LEU A 516 -19.12 5.42 -29.60
CA LEU A 516 -19.41 6.84 -29.83
C LEU A 516 -18.15 7.69 -30.01
N THR A 517 -17.02 7.18 -29.52
CA THR A 517 -15.67 7.73 -29.68
C THR A 517 -14.77 6.74 -30.43
N LEU A 518 -13.75 7.26 -31.11
CA LEU A 518 -12.63 6.48 -31.64
C LEU A 518 -11.33 7.30 -31.67
N ARG A 519 -10.18 6.61 -31.67
CA ARG A 519 -8.87 7.22 -31.96
C ARG A 519 -8.45 6.87 -33.37
N SER A 520 -8.13 7.88 -34.18
CA SER A 520 -7.53 7.71 -35.51
C SER A 520 -6.02 8.02 -35.50
N PHE A 521 -5.29 7.49 -36.47
CA PHE A 521 -3.85 7.65 -36.60
C PHE A 521 -3.44 8.14 -38.00
N PRO A 522 -3.70 9.42 -38.36
CA PRO A 522 -3.38 9.98 -39.68
C PRO A 522 -1.89 10.17 -39.92
N SER A 523 -1.04 9.99 -38.90
CA SER A 523 0.41 10.05 -39.00
C SER A 523 1.09 8.84 -38.33
N GLY A 524 2.32 8.53 -38.76
CA GLY A 524 3.06 7.35 -38.35
C GLY A 524 2.68 6.08 -39.11
N LYS A 525 3.68 5.27 -39.49
CA LYS A 525 3.48 3.99 -40.18
C LYS A 525 2.94 2.89 -39.23
N ARG A 526 3.33 2.95 -37.96
CA ARG A 526 2.98 2.03 -36.89
C ARG A 526 2.65 2.84 -35.65
N ASN A 527 1.47 2.66 -35.09
CA ASN A 527 0.99 3.32 -33.89
C ASN A 527 0.51 2.26 -32.90
N CYS A 528 0.89 2.34 -31.63
CA CYS A 528 0.69 1.23 -30.70
C CYS A 528 0.18 1.68 -29.33
N TYR A 529 -0.77 0.91 -28.81
CA TYR A 529 -1.13 0.91 -27.40
C TYR A 529 -0.12 0.06 -26.62
N THR A 530 0.16 0.45 -25.38
CA THR A 530 1.07 -0.27 -24.48
C THR A 530 0.28 -0.76 -23.27
N LEU A 531 -0.15 -2.02 -23.30
CA LEU A 531 -1.03 -2.60 -22.27
C LEU A 531 -0.21 -3.33 -21.19
N PRO A 532 -0.45 -3.11 -19.89
CA PRO A 532 0.29 -3.80 -18.83
C PRO A 532 -0.09 -5.28 -18.76
N THR A 533 0.91 -6.15 -18.59
CA THR A 533 0.76 -7.61 -18.54
C THR A 533 1.64 -8.20 -17.44
N VAL A 534 1.33 -9.44 -17.02
CA VAL A 534 2.25 -10.27 -16.24
C VAL A 534 2.96 -11.20 -17.22
N ALA A 535 4.30 -11.21 -17.21
CA ALA A 535 5.08 -12.14 -18.02
C ALA A 535 4.71 -13.61 -17.71
N ASP A 536 4.74 -14.46 -18.74
CA ASP A 536 4.31 -15.86 -18.73
C ASP A 536 2.81 -16.10 -18.43
N ALA A 537 2.00 -15.05 -18.21
CA ALA A 537 0.55 -15.17 -18.09
C ALA A 537 -0.15 -15.16 -19.47
N LYS A 538 -1.31 -15.83 -19.56
CA LYS A 538 -2.11 -15.97 -20.77
C LYS A 538 -3.21 -14.90 -20.82
N TYR A 539 -3.43 -14.31 -21.98
CA TYR A 539 -4.40 -13.24 -22.19
C TYR A 539 -5.19 -13.44 -23.49
N LEU A 540 -6.44 -12.98 -23.49
CA LEU A 540 -7.18 -12.59 -24.70
C LEU A 540 -7.06 -11.06 -24.84
N VAL A 541 -6.73 -10.60 -26.04
CA VAL A 541 -6.79 -9.18 -26.44
C VAL A 541 -7.81 -9.03 -27.58
N ARG A 542 -8.58 -7.95 -27.57
CA ARG A 542 -9.57 -7.63 -28.59
C ARG A 542 -9.49 -6.17 -29.01
N MET A 543 -9.59 -5.92 -30.31
CA MET A 543 -9.86 -4.59 -30.88
C MET A 543 -11.25 -4.59 -31.51
N GLU A 544 -12.10 -3.66 -31.08
CA GLU A 544 -13.41 -3.40 -31.70
C GLU A 544 -13.31 -2.12 -32.55
N ILE A 545 -13.73 -2.22 -33.81
CA ILE A 545 -13.46 -1.21 -34.85
C ILE A 545 -14.79 -0.82 -35.51
N PHE A 546 -15.28 0.38 -35.19
CA PHE A 546 -16.51 0.92 -35.73
C PHE A 546 -16.25 2.24 -36.46
N TYR A 547 -16.35 2.24 -37.80
CA TYR A 547 -16.01 3.41 -38.62
C TYR A 547 -16.96 4.60 -38.41
N GLY A 548 -18.27 4.35 -38.36
CA GLY A 548 -19.31 5.37 -38.09
C GLY A 548 -19.28 6.63 -38.97
N ASN A 549 -18.55 6.63 -40.10
CA ASN A 549 -18.24 7.80 -40.92
C ASN A 549 -17.60 8.97 -40.13
N TYR A 550 -16.67 8.69 -39.21
CA TYR A 550 -16.04 9.71 -38.36
C TYR A 550 -15.29 10.82 -39.12
N ASP A 551 -14.76 10.50 -40.30
CA ASP A 551 -14.00 11.43 -41.15
C ASP A 551 -14.87 12.13 -42.22
N GLY A 552 -16.18 11.85 -42.23
CA GLY A 552 -17.16 12.43 -43.15
C GLY A 552 -17.06 11.94 -44.61
N ARG A 553 -16.18 10.99 -44.93
CA ARG A 553 -15.89 10.58 -46.32
C ARG A 553 -16.90 9.61 -46.94
N ASN A 554 -17.75 8.98 -46.13
CA ASN A 554 -18.62 7.86 -46.54
C ASN A 554 -17.83 6.75 -47.27
N SER A 555 -16.67 6.38 -46.72
CA SER A 555 -15.81 5.34 -47.29
C SER A 555 -16.56 4.00 -47.39
N SER A 556 -16.68 3.46 -48.60
CA SER A 556 -17.38 2.18 -48.84
C SER A 556 -16.68 1.00 -48.13
N PRO A 557 -17.39 -0.09 -47.80
CA PRO A 557 -16.78 -1.27 -47.20
C PRO A 557 -15.57 -1.78 -48.00
N GLY A 558 -14.49 -2.12 -47.30
CA GLY A 558 -13.22 -2.57 -47.89
C GLY A 558 -12.37 -1.48 -48.57
N THR A 559 -12.75 -0.19 -48.52
CA THR A 559 -11.90 0.90 -49.05
C THR A 559 -10.86 1.43 -48.06
N VAL A 560 -11.01 1.11 -46.78
CA VAL A 560 -9.99 1.34 -45.75
C VAL A 560 -9.47 -0.01 -45.26
N GLU A 561 -8.15 -0.17 -45.32
CA GLU A 561 -7.42 -1.40 -45.00
C GLU A 561 -6.18 -1.06 -44.15
N PHE A 562 -5.96 -1.78 -43.04
CA PHE A 562 -4.75 -1.64 -42.21
C PHE A 562 -4.47 -2.91 -41.38
N ASP A 563 -3.21 -3.14 -41.03
CA ASP A 563 -2.80 -4.37 -40.33
C ASP A 563 -2.78 -4.20 -38.81
N LEU A 564 -3.18 -5.24 -38.09
CA LEU A 564 -2.99 -5.41 -36.66
C LEU A 564 -1.73 -6.22 -36.38
N TYR A 565 -0.99 -5.81 -35.35
CA TYR A 565 0.23 -6.48 -34.90
C TYR A 565 0.25 -6.60 -33.37
N LEU A 566 0.62 -7.78 -32.88
CA LEU A 566 0.91 -8.04 -31.48
C LEU A 566 2.44 -7.99 -31.28
N GLY A 567 2.92 -6.87 -30.76
CA GLY A 567 4.34 -6.52 -30.78
C GLY A 567 4.90 -6.55 -32.22
N PRO A 568 5.94 -7.35 -32.50
CA PRO A 568 6.52 -7.47 -33.83
C PRO A 568 5.78 -8.46 -34.77
N ASN A 569 4.82 -9.24 -34.26
CA ASN A 569 4.18 -10.34 -35.00
C ASN A 569 2.81 -9.92 -35.56
N PHE A 570 2.51 -10.34 -36.80
CA PHE A 570 1.25 -10.04 -37.48
C PHE A 570 0.06 -10.78 -36.82
N TRP A 571 -1.01 -10.05 -36.54
CA TRP A 571 -2.25 -10.56 -35.97
C TRP A 571 -3.28 -10.79 -37.08
N ASP A 572 -3.75 -9.75 -37.74
CA ASP A 572 -4.83 -9.80 -38.74
C ASP A 572 -4.81 -8.54 -39.62
N THR A 573 -5.56 -8.53 -40.72
CA THR A 573 -5.78 -7.32 -41.55
C THR A 573 -7.23 -6.85 -41.41
N VAL A 574 -7.40 -5.60 -41.00
CA VAL A 574 -8.71 -4.95 -40.88
C VAL A 574 -9.16 -4.52 -42.26
N TYR A 575 -10.34 -4.98 -42.66
CA TYR A 575 -11.08 -4.47 -43.81
C TYR A 575 -12.32 -3.75 -43.27
N VAL A 576 -12.39 -2.43 -43.42
CA VAL A 576 -13.45 -1.66 -42.77
C VAL A 576 -14.82 -2.04 -43.33
N ASP A 577 -15.66 -2.57 -42.45
CA ASP A 577 -17.04 -2.99 -42.69
C ASP A 577 -17.96 -2.51 -41.53
N LEU A 578 -19.08 -3.20 -41.27
CA LEU A 578 -20.04 -2.82 -40.24
C LEU A 578 -19.69 -3.40 -38.86
N GLY A 579 -18.64 -2.87 -38.23
CA GLY A 579 -18.39 -3.03 -36.79
C GLY A 579 -17.74 -4.36 -36.40
N THR A 580 -16.52 -4.58 -36.87
CA THR A 580 -15.75 -5.81 -36.66
C THR A 580 -15.02 -5.84 -35.31
N ALA A 581 -14.90 -7.04 -34.74
CA ALA A 581 -14.18 -7.31 -33.50
C ALA A 581 -13.12 -8.40 -33.72
N HIS A 582 -11.84 -7.99 -33.73
CA HIS A 582 -10.72 -8.91 -33.91
C HIS A 582 -10.23 -9.37 -32.53
N GLU A 583 -10.05 -10.69 -32.33
CA GLU A 583 -9.56 -11.27 -31.08
C GLU A 583 -8.28 -12.11 -31.29
N ALA A 584 -7.38 -12.07 -30.30
CA ALA A 584 -6.19 -12.92 -30.24
C ALA A 584 -5.93 -13.43 -28.83
N ILE A 585 -5.48 -14.69 -28.73
CA ILE A 585 -5.04 -15.35 -27.49
C ILE A 585 -3.53 -15.59 -27.57
N PHE A 586 -2.80 -15.18 -26.53
CA PHE A 586 -1.34 -15.25 -26.47
C PHE A 586 -0.85 -15.43 -25.03
N ILE A 587 0.45 -15.72 -24.86
CA ILE A 587 1.16 -15.65 -23.59
C ILE A 587 2.11 -14.44 -23.62
N ALA A 588 2.02 -13.57 -22.61
CA ALA A 588 2.79 -12.32 -22.55
C ALA A 588 4.26 -12.58 -22.24
N TRP A 589 5.16 -11.94 -23.01
CA TRP A 589 6.62 -12.13 -22.89
C TRP A 589 7.31 -11.13 -21.96
N ALA A 590 6.63 -10.05 -21.55
CA ALA A 590 7.17 -8.95 -20.74
C ALA A 590 6.09 -8.35 -19.81
N SER A 591 6.46 -7.34 -19.03
CA SER A 591 5.51 -6.65 -18.12
C SER A 591 4.53 -5.71 -18.85
N TRP A 592 4.69 -5.55 -20.17
CA TRP A 592 3.71 -4.91 -21.05
C TRP A 592 3.68 -5.62 -22.41
N VAL A 593 2.56 -5.52 -23.12
CA VAL A 593 2.42 -5.94 -24.52
C VAL A 593 2.13 -4.73 -25.42
N PRO A 594 2.83 -4.55 -26.55
CA PRO A 594 2.46 -3.57 -27.55
C PRO A 594 1.35 -4.12 -28.45
N VAL A 595 0.27 -3.37 -28.65
CA VAL A 595 -0.82 -3.70 -29.57
C VAL A 595 -0.90 -2.61 -30.63
N CYS A 596 -0.56 -2.95 -31.88
CA CYS A 596 -0.20 -1.98 -32.90
C CYS A 596 -1.14 -2.00 -34.11
N LEU A 597 -1.52 -0.82 -34.59
CA LEU A 597 -2.14 -0.57 -35.87
C LEU A 597 -1.06 -0.11 -36.87
N VAL A 598 -1.02 -0.68 -38.06
CA VAL A 598 0.00 -0.42 -39.08
C VAL A 598 -0.64 0.01 -40.39
N ASN A 599 -0.27 1.20 -40.88
CA ASN A 599 -0.82 1.78 -42.09
C ASN A 599 -0.21 1.12 -43.35
N THR A 600 -1.06 0.50 -44.16
CA THR A 600 -0.70 -0.17 -45.44
C THR A 600 -0.67 0.79 -46.64
N GLY A 601 -1.05 2.06 -46.44
CA GLY A 601 -1.24 3.07 -47.48
C GLY A 601 -2.68 3.20 -47.98
N ARG A 602 -3.61 2.35 -47.50
CA ARG A 602 -5.01 2.30 -47.92
C ARG A 602 -5.95 2.87 -46.85
N GLY A 603 -5.74 4.14 -46.51
CA GLY A 603 -6.58 4.88 -45.56
C GLY A 603 -5.87 5.25 -44.26
N THR A 604 -6.66 5.57 -43.23
CA THR A 604 -6.19 5.97 -41.90
C THR A 604 -6.55 4.86 -40.91
N PRO A 605 -5.58 4.25 -40.18
CA PRO A 605 -5.88 3.30 -39.12
C PRO A 605 -6.63 3.96 -37.96
N PHE A 606 -7.59 3.25 -37.37
CA PHE A 606 -8.34 3.72 -36.19
C PHE A 606 -8.85 2.54 -35.36
N VAL A 607 -9.27 2.80 -34.13
CA VAL A 607 -9.90 1.83 -33.23
C VAL A 607 -10.90 2.54 -32.31
N SER A 608 -12.01 1.88 -31.98
CA SER A 608 -13.09 2.41 -31.13
C SER A 608 -12.96 1.91 -29.69
N ALA A 609 -12.69 0.61 -29.50
CA ALA A 609 -12.39 0.06 -28.17
C ALA A 609 -11.27 -0.98 -28.19
N LEU A 610 -10.53 -1.06 -27.09
CA LEU A 610 -9.44 -2.02 -26.88
C LEU A 610 -9.62 -2.72 -25.53
N ASP A 611 -9.73 -4.04 -25.57
CA ASP A 611 -9.98 -4.89 -24.42
C ASP A 611 -8.81 -5.87 -24.17
N LEU A 612 -8.41 -6.02 -22.91
CA LEU A 612 -7.53 -7.10 -22.43
C LEU A 612 -8.25 -7.89 -21.33
N ARG A 613 -8.14 -9.23 -21.41
CA ARG A 613 -8.78 -10.18 -20.50
C ARG A 613 -7.75 -11.23 -20.05
N PRO A 614 -7.45 -11.37 -18.75
CA PRO A 614 -6.58 -12.43 -18.25
C PRO A 614 -7.29 -13.79 -18.37
N LEU A 615 -6.58 -14.80 -18.85
CA LEU A 615 -7.09 -16.17 -18.97
C LEU A 615 -6.44 -17.09 -17.94
N GLY A 616 -7.21 -18.05 -17.43
CA GLY A 616 -6.67 -19.11 -16.59
C GLY A 616 -5.62 -19.93 -17.35
N PRO A 617 -4.50 -20.36 -16.72
CA PRO A 617 -3.39 -21.00 -17.42
C PRO A 617 -3.76 -22.31 -18.14
N ALA A 618 -4.80 -22.99 -17.66
CA ALA A 618 -5.35 -24.21 -18.27
C ALA A 618 -6.19 -23.97 -19.53
N LEU A 619 -6.76 -22.78 -19.72
CA LEU A 619 -7.61 -22.45 -20.88
C LEU A 619 -6.77 -22.46 -22.16
N TYR A 620 -7.31 -23.01 -23.25
CA TYR A 620 -6.66 -23.11 -24.56
C TYR A 620 -5.21 -23.64 -24.46
N PRO A 621 -5.02 -24.94 -24.12
CA PRO A 621 -3.70 -25.53 -23.89
C PRO A 621 -2.79 -25.52 -25.13
N SER A 622 -3.37 -25.38 -26.34
CA SER A 622 -2.65 -25.26 -27.61
C SER A 622 -1.84 -23.97 -27.76
N VAL A 623 -2.07 -22.95 -26.91
CA VAL A 623 -1.35 -21.66 -26.95
C VAL A 623 -0.09 -21.73 -26.09
N THR A 624 1.07 -21.63 -26.74
CA THR A 624 2.42 -21.67 -26.14
C THR A 624 3.15 -20.33 -26.28
N PRO A 625 4.23 -20.08 -25.51
CA PRO A 625 5.12 -18.96 -25.77
C PRO A 625 5.69 -19.05 -27.19
N GLY A 626 5.65 -17.95 -27.95
CA GLY A 626 6.02 -17.93 -29.36
C GLY A 626 4.89 -18.29 -30.34
N LEU A 627 3.65 -18.40 -29.88
CA LEU A 627 2.47 -18.64 -30.72
C LEU A 627 1.31 -17.72 -30.31
N THR A 628 0.72 -17.02 -31.28
CA THR A 628 -0.59 -16.37 -31.13
C THR A 628 -1.66 -17.22 -31.82
N MET A 629 -2.84 -17.31 -31.21
CA MET A 629 -4.02 -17.97 -31.78
C MET A 629 -5.12 -16.92 -31.98
N THR A 630 -5.53 -16.67 -33.22
CA THR A 630 -6.43 -15.57 -33.61
C THR A 630 -7.82 -16.11 -33.92
N THR A 631 -8.87 -15.47 -33.40
CA THR A 631 -10.26 -15.97 -33.54
C THR A 631 -10.73 -15.76 -34.97
N TYR A 632 -11.05 -16.84 -35.69
CA TYR A 632 -11.70 -16.76 -37.00
C TYR A 632 -13.22 -16.74 -36.86
N ASN A 633 -13.76 -17.61 -35.99
CA ASN A 633 -15.18 -17.65 -35.63
C ASN A 633 -15.35 -18.23 -34.22
N ARG A 634 -16.30 -17.72 -33.44
CA ARG A 634 -16.76 -18.34 -32.19
C ARG A 634 -18.28 -18.30 -32.16
N LEU A 635 -18.91 -19.47 -32.19
CA LEU A 635 -20.33 -19.64 -32.51
C LEU A 635 -21.06 -20.32 -31.36
N ASN A 636 -22.16 -19.70 -30.88
CA ASN A 636 -23.22 -20.37 -30.15
C ASN A 636 -24.23 -20.92 -31.18
N MET A 637 -24.26 -22.25 -31.36
CA MET A 637 -25.01 -22.86 -32.44
C MET A 637 -26.52 -22.80 -32.21
N GLY A 638 -26.98 -23.08 -30.99
CA GLY A 638 -28.41 -23.18 -30.66
C GLY A 638 -29.03 -21.91 -30.08
N GLY A 639 -28.31 -20.78 -30.13
CA GLY A 639 -28.67 -19.53 -29.45
C GLY A 639 -30.02 -18.91 -29.83
N SER A 640 -30.38 -17.83 -29.14
CA SER A 640 -31.59 -17.03 -29.40
C SER A 640 -31.39 -15.52 -29.21
N THR A 641 -30.16 -15.08 -28.91
CA THR A 641 -29.72 -13.68 -28.86
C THR A 641 -28.61 -13.49 -29.90
N SER A 642 -28.40 -12.27 -30.41
CA SER A 642 -27.41 -12.01 -31.48
C SER A 642 -25.98 -12.43 -31.14
N PHE A 643 -25.58 -12.28 -29.89
CA PHE A 643 -24.37 -12.87 -29.33
C PHE A 643 -24.51 -13.09 -27.81
N THR A 644 -23.53 -13.77 -27.23
CA THR A 644 -23.30 -13.89 -25.78
C THR A 644 -21.89 -13.38 -25.46
N ARG A 645 -21.74 -12.54 -24.43
CA ARG A 645 -20.44 -12.09 -23.88
C ARG A 645 -20.57 -11.95 -22.36
N TYR A 646 -19.74 -11.13 -21.72
CA TYR A 646 -19.95 -10.70 -20.34
C TYR A 646 -21.36 -10.10 -20.11
N PRO A 647 -22.04 -10.37 -18.98
CA PRO A 647 -21.58 -11.12 -17.80
C PRO A 647 -21.73 -12.65 -17.90
N ASP A 648 -22.38 -13.19 -18.93
CA ASP A 648 -22.62 -14.63 -19.09
C ASP A 648 -21.33 -15.42 -19.36
N ASP A 649 -20.43 -14.87 -20.18
CA ASP A 649 -19.05 -15.37 -20.31
C ASP A 649 -18.13 -14.67 -19.30
N PRO A 650 -17.57 -15.38 -18.30
CA PRO A 650 -16.74 -14.75 -17.27
C PRO A 650 -15.40 -14.24 -17.80
N PHE A 651 -14.95 -14.66 -19.00
CA PHE A 651 -13.74 -14.18 -19.68
C PHE A 651 -14.06 -13.14 -20.76
N ASP A 652 -15.32 -12.76 -20.93
CA ASP A 652 -15.81 -11.79 -21.92
C ASP A 652 -15.46 -12.15 -23.37
N ARG A 653 -15.41 -13.45 -23.69
CA ARG A 653 -15.35 -13.94 -25.09
C ARG A 653 -16.67 -13.61 -25.81
N PHE A 654 -16.59 -13.20 -27.07
CA PHE A 654 -17.79 -13.05 -27.90
C PHE A 654 -18.18 -14.41 -28.50
N TRP A 655 -19.42 -14.84 -28.29
CA TRP A 655 -20.03 -16.02 -28.93
C TRP A 655 -21.18 -15.56 -29.82
N TRP A 656 -20.98 -15.60 -31.14
CA TRP A 656 -21.97 -15.14 -32.12
C TRP A 656 -23.02 -16.21 -32.37
N TRP A 657 -24.27 -15.81 -32.57
CA TRP A 657 -25.35 -16.74 -32.90
C TRP A 657 -25.41 -17.04 -34.41
N MET A 658 -25.69 -18.30 -34.75
CA MET A 658 -25.84 -18.76 -36.13
C MET A 658 -27.25 -19.25 -36.42
N VAL A 659 -27.79 -18.90 -37.59
CA VAL A 659 -29.10 -19.35 -38.08
C VAL A 659 -28.93 -20.04 -39.43
N ASP A 660 -29.47 -21.23 -39.55
CA ASP A 660 -29.54 -22.01 -40.79
C ASP A 660 -30.83 -22.85 -40.77
N SER A 661 -31.35 -23.21 -41.94
CA SER A 661 -32.55 -24.07 -42.07
C SER A 661 -32.23 -25.57 -42.07
N ARG A 662 -30.95 -25.96 -42.16
CA ARG A 662 -30.46 -27.35 -42.23
C ARG A 662 -30.43 -28.08 -40.86
N TRP A 663 -30.87 -27.45 -39.78
CA TRP A 663 -30.85 -28.03 -38.44
C TRP A 663 -32.02 -27.58 -37.57
N THR A 664 -32.27 -28.32 -36.49
CA THR A 664 -33.27 -28.00 -35.47
C THR A 664 -32.57 -27.49 -34.22
N ASN A 665 -32.89 -26.26 -33.79
CA ASN A 665 -32.39 -25.72 -32.52
C ASN A 665 -33.05 -26.45 -31.33
N ARG A 666 -32.23 -26.79 -30.34
CA ARG A 666 -32.64 -27.36 -29.06
C ARG A 666 -32.15 -26.48 -27.92
N SER A 667 -32.95 -26.40 -26.86
CA SER A 667 -32.57 -25.75 -25.61
C SER A 667 -33.12 -26.52 -24.42
N ASN A 668 -32.40 -26.52 -23.31
CA ASN A 668 -32.87 -27.05 -22.03
C ASN A 668 -32.25 -26.27 -20.87
N ARG A 669 -33.04 -25.97 -19.83
CA ARG A 669 -32.63 -25.25 -18.63
C ARG A 669 -32.00 -26.15 -17.55
N SER A 670 -31.71 -27.42 -17.86
CA SER A 670 -30.98 -28.32 -16.97
C SER A 670 -29.61 -27.75 -16.55
N ALA A 671 -29.19 -28.09 -15.33
CA ALA A 671 -27.83 -27.83 -14.88
C ALA A 671 -26.85 -28.75 -15.62
N ILE A 672 -25.79 -28.18 -16.21
CA ILE A 672 -24.73 -28.89 -16.93
C ILE A 672 -23.43 -28.71 -16.13
N GLN A 673 -22.68 -29.79 -15.93
CA GLN A 673 -21.37 -29.74 -15.27
C GLN A 673 -20.32 -29.22 -16.28
N PRO A 674 -19.61 -28.09 -16.03
CA PRO A 674 -18.69 -27.50 -17.00
C PRO A 674 -17.33 -28.22 -17.09
N ASP A 675 -16.67 -28.19 -18.24
CA ASP A 675 -15.28 -28.67 -18.39
C ASP A 675 -14.30 -27.64 -17.77
N PRO A 676 -13.52 -28.00 -16.72
CA PRO A 676 -12.60 -27.07 -16.06
C PRO A 676 -11.42 -26.63 -16.95
N LYS A 677 -11.24 -27.18 -18.15
CA LYS A 677 -10.18 -26.79 -19.10
C LYS A 677 -10.59 -25.70 -20.09
N PHE A 678 -11.89 -25.44 -20.27
CA PHE A 678 -12.40 -24.57 -21.34
C PHE A 678 -13.54 -23.63 -20.88
N VAL A 679 -14.35 -24.07 -19.91
CA VAL A 679 -15.28 -23.26 -19.09
C VAL A 679 -16.17 -22.34 -19.96
N GLU A 680 -17.07 -22.94 -20.71
CA GLU A 680 -18.02 -22.27 -21.59
C GLU A 680 -19.15 -21.57 -20.78
N PRO A 681 -19.83 -20.55 -21.33
CA PRO A 681 -21.00 -19.97 -20.69
C PRO A 681 -22.13 -20.98 -20.56
N LEU A 682 -22.82 -21.00 -19.42
CA LEU A 682 -23.99 -21.87 -19.24
C LEU A 682 -25.10 -21.59 -20.28
N PRO A 683 -25.42 -20.34 -20.68
CA PRO A 683 -26.38 -20.07 -21.76
C PRO A 683 -25.97 -20.62 -23.14
N VAL A 684 -24.67 -20.84 -23.37
CA VAL A 684 -24.15 -21.45 -24.61
C VAL A 684 -24.26 -22.97 -24.52
N LEU A 685 -23.92 -23.58 -23.38
CA LEU A 685 -24.06 -25.03 -23.15
C LEU A 685 -25.52 -25.51 -23.10
N GLN A 686 -26.44 -24.67 -22.61
CA GLN A 686 -27.88 -24.97 -22.53
C GLN A 686 -28.61 -24.92 -23.88
N THR A 687 -27.89 -24.62 -24.97
CA THR A 687 -28.40 -24.57 -26.34
C THR A 687 -27.57 -25.44 -27.27
N ALA A 688 -28.19 -26.04 -28.28
CA ALA A 688 -27.51 -26.87 -29.28
C ALA A 688 -28.29 -26.95 -30.59
N VAL A 689 -27.65 -27.49 -31.63
CA VAL A 689 -28.29 -27.82 -32.92
C VAL A 689 -28.21 -29.31 -33.21
N GLU A 690 -29.29 -29.86 -33.75
CA GLU A 690 -29.41 -31.24 -34.20
C GLU A 690 -29.75 -31.32 -35.70
N ALA A 691 -29.41 -32.43 -36.34
CA ALA A 691 -29.90 -32.70 -37.71
C ALA A 691 -31.43 -32.64 -37.79
N SER A 692 -31.98 -32.13 -38.89
CA SER A 692 -33.42 -32.00 -39.11
C SER A 692 -34.09 -33.34 -39.46
N GLY A 693 -35.28 -33.59 -38.89
CA GLY A 693 -36.06 -34.78 -39.23
C GLY A 693 -35.38 -36.08 -38.79
N ASN A 694 -35.16 -37.00 -39.73
CA ASN A 694 -34.50 -38.30 -39.50
C ASN A 694 -33.04 -38.32 -40.01
N ASP A 695 -32.46 -37.17 -40.37
CA ASP A 695 -31.12 -37.13 -40.94
C ASP A 695 -30.06 -37.54 -39.93
N MET A 696 -29.22 -38.51 -40.31
CA MET A 696 -28.13 -39.03 -39.49
C MET A 696 -26.82 -38.23 -39.65
N VAL A 697 -26.86 -37.10 -40.37
CA VAL A 697 -25.70 -36.27 -40.69
C VAL A 697 -26.01 -34.81 -40.35
N LEU A 698 -25.07 -34.14 -39.66
CA LEU A 698 -25.15 -32.73 -39.31
C LEU A 698 -23.89 -32.01 -39.76
N THR A 699 -24.01 -31.06 -40.69
CA THR A 699 -22.90 -30.23 -41.20
C THR A 699 -23.06 -28.79 -40.68
N PRO A 700 -22.65 -28.51 -39.42
CA PRO A 700 -23.00 -27.26 -38.72
C PRO A 700 -22.32 -26.01 -39.29
N VAL A 701 -21.15 -26.15 -39.93
CA VAL A 701 -20.45 -25.00 -40.54
C VAL A 701 -19.77 -25.45 -41.83
N THR A 702 -19.96 -24.64 -42.88
CA THR A 702 -19.19 -24.70 -44.13
C THR A 702 -18.77 -23.28 -44.47
N TRP A 703 -17.50 -23.05 -44.78
CA TRP A 703 -16.98 -21.74 -45.17
C TRP A 703 -15.87 -21.86 -46.23
N ASN A 704 -15.68 -20.80 -47.02
CA ASN A 704 -14.62 -20.75 -48.03
C ASN A 704 -13.67 -19.61 -47.67
N ASP A 705 -12.36 -19.86 -47.62
CA ASP A 705 -11.36 -18.80 -47.39
C ASP A 705 -10.40 -18.72 -48.57
N THR A 706 -10.34 -17.54 -49.22
CA THR A 706 -9.51 -17.32 -50.40
C THR A 706 -8.01 -17.32 -50.07
N ARG A 707 -7.63 -17.13 -48.80
CA ARG A 707 -6.25 -17.07 -48.29
C ARG A 707 -5.68 -18.47 -48.09
N ALA A 708 -5.18 -19.04 -49.20
CA ALA A 708 -4.71 -20.43 -49.33
C ALA A 708 -3.51 -20.87 -48.46
N THR A 709 -3.11 -20.07 -47.46
CA THR A 709 -2.01 -20.33 -46.52
C THR A 709 -2.45 -20.44 -45.06
N LEU A 710 -3.74 -20.19 -44.75
CA LEU A 710 -4.26 -20.31 -43.39
C LEU A 710 -4.48 -21.77 -43.00
N SER A 711 -4.03 -22.13 -41.80
CA SER A 711 -4.26 -23.43 -41.17
C SER A 711 -5.11 -23.23 -39.92
N PHE A 712 -6.21 -23.98 -39.82
CA PHE A 712 -7.22 -23.79 -38.78
C PHE A 712 -7.10 -24.85 -37.67
N ILE A 713 -7.26 -24.43 -36.41
CA ILE A 713 -7.55 -25.31 -35.28
C ILE A 713 -9.02 -25.11 -34.89
N VAL A 714 -9.74 -26.21 -34.65
CA VAL A 714 -11.17 -26.19 -34.33
C VAL A 714 -11.40 -26.80 -32.96
N PHE A 715 -12.28 -26.18 -32.18
CA PHE A 715 -12.79 -26.66 -30.90
C PHE A 715 -14.31 -26.88 -31.05
N LEU A 716 -14.77 -28.08 -30.74
CA LEU A 716 -16.18 -28.50 -30.78
C LEU A 716 -16.64 -28.78 -29.36
N HIS A 717 -17.68 -28.07 -28.93
CA HIS A 717 -18.19 -28.10 -27.55
C HIS A 717 -19.51 -28.86 -27.48
N PHE A 718 -19.58 -29.82 -26.57
CA PHE A 718 -20.69 -30.76 -26.44
C PHE A 718 -21.16 -30.89 -24.99
N ALA A 719 -22.47 -30.83 -24.78
CA ALA A 719 -23.15 -31.25 -23.56
C ALA A 719 -24.51 -31.83 -23.94
N ASP A 720 -24.75 -33.12 -23.67
CA ASP A 720 -26.06 -33.71 -23.98
C ASP A 720 -27.06 -33.39 -22.86
N PHE A 721 -28.24 -32.91 -23.23
CA PHE A 721 -29.27 -32.48 -22.29
C PHE A 721 -30.67 -33.02 -22.66
N GLN A 722 -30.79 -33.96 -23.60
CA GLN A 722 -32.10 -34.52 -23.96
C GLN A 722 -32.56 -35.62 -22.99
N ASN A 723 -31.89 -36.77 -22.98
CA ASN A 723 -32.25 -37.91 -22.14
C ASN A 723 -31.05 -38.91 -22.05
N LEU A 724 -31.30 -40.12 -21.52
CA LEU A 724 -30.29 -41.19 -21.36
C LEU A 724 -30.18 -42.18 -22.54
N GLN A 725 -30.76 -41.87 -23.71
CA GLN A 725 -30.60 -42.68 -24.93
C GLN A 725 -29.21 -42.46 -25.54
N LEU A 726 -28.68 -43.48 -26.23
CA LEU A 726 -27.35 -43.41 -26.80
C LEU A 726 -27.30 -42.44 -28.00
N ARG A 727 -26.57 -41.33 -27.84
CA ARG A 727 -26.05 -40.54 -28.96
C ARG A 727 -24.62 -40.96 -29.26
N GLN A 728 -24.33 -41.39 -30.47
CA GLN A 728 -22.98 -41.80 -30.89
C GLN A 728 -22.70 -41.39 -32.34
N PHE A 729 -21.68 -40.55 -32.56
CA PHE A 729 -21.32 -40.05 -33.88
C PHE A 729 -19.81 -39.93 -34.12
N ASP A 730 -19.42 -40.12 -35.37
CA ASP A 730 -18.11 -39.80 -35.90
C ASP A 730 -18.03 -38.30 -36.26
N ARG A 731 -16.82 -37.75 -36.21
CA ARG A 731 -16.54 -36.31 -36.36
C ARG A 731 -15.53 -36.11 -37.48
N TYR A 732 -15.88 -35.28 -38.46
CA TYR A 732 -15.09 -35.03 -39.65
C TYR A 732 -14.81 -33.53 -39.82
N PHE A 733 -13.62 -33.23 -40.32
CA PHE A 733 -13.21 -31.93 -40.80
C PHE A 733 -12.62 -32.07 -42.20
N ASN A 734 -13.20 -31.41 -43.21
CA ASN A 734 -12.81 -31.55 -44.62
C ASN A 734 -12.74 -33.02 -45.08
N SER A 735 -13.75 -33.82 -44.70
CA SER A 735 -13.83 -35.28 -44.88
C SER A 735 -12.74 -36.11 -44.17
N GLN A 736 -11.77 -35.51 -43.46
CA GLN A 736 -10.82 -36.22 -42.61
C GLN A 736 -11.45 -36.49 -41.24
N LYS A 737 -11.34 -37.73 -40.74
CA LYS A 737 -11.88 -38.10 -39.43
C LYS A 737 -10.97 -37.53 -38.32
N LEU A 738 -11.54 -36.77 -37.38
CA LEU A 738 -10.75 -36.11 -36.32
C LEU A 738 -10.10 -37.10 -35.33
N GLN A 739 -10.69 -38.30 -35.17
CA GLN A 739 -10.21 -39.38 -34.32
C GLN A 739 -10.94 -40.69 -34.67
N GLU A 740 -10.24 -41.82 -34.67
CA GLU A 740 -10.76 -43.12 -35.13
C GLU A 740 -11.98 -43.64 -34.36
N SER A 741 -12.04 -43.45 -33.05
CA SER A 741 -13.17 -43.88 -32.23
C SER A 741 -14.39 -42.96 -32.41
N PRO A 742 -15.62 -43.49 -32.47
CA PRO A 742 -16.81 -42.67 -32.43
C PRO A 742 -16.94 -41.99 -31.06
N TYR A 743 -17.51 -40.79 -31.04
CA TYR A 743 -17.73 -40.01 -29.82
C TYR A 743 -19.13 -40.25 -29.26
N ILE A 744 -19.21 -40.19 -27.93
CA ILE A 744 -20.43 -40.27 -27.13
C ILE A 744 -20.39 -39.06 -26.18
N PRO A 745 -21.25 -38.05 -26.33
CA PRO A 745 -21.37 -36.98 -25.35
C PRO A 745 -21.97 -37.51 -24.05
N SER A 746 -21.51 -36.96 -22.92
CA SER A 746 -22.02 -37.32 -21.59
C SER A 746 -23.28 -36.51 -21.26
N PHE A 747 -24.28 -37.18 -20.70
CA PHE A 747 -25.52 -36.52 -20.26
C PHE A 747 -25.25 -35.56 -19.09
N LEU A 748 -25.64 -34.29 -19.26
CA LEU A 748 -25.45 -33.16 -18.36
C LEU A 748 -24.00 -32.87 -17.94
N VAL A 749 -23.02 -33.25 -18.78
CA VAL A 749 -21.60 -32.94 -18.58
C VAL A 749 -21.03 -32.36 -19.88
N ALA A 750 -20.45 -31.16 -19.78
CA ALA A 750 -19.77 -30.51 -20.89
C ALA A 750 -18.41 -31.15 -21.17
N SER A 751 -18.01 -31.15 -22.43
CA SER A 751 -16.66 -31.54 -22.86
C SER A 751 -16.29 -30.91 -24.20
N CYS A 752 -15.03 -30.55 -24.34
CA CYS A 752 -14.47 -30.02 -25.59
C CYS A 752 -13.66 -31.09 -26.34
N ILE A 753 -13.80 -31.12 -27.67
CA ILE A 753 -12.97 -31.91 -28.59
C ILE A 753 -12.31 -30.94 -29.57
N TYR A 754 -10.99 -31.04 -29.75
CA TYR A 754 -10.25 -30.15 -30.65
C TYR A 754 -9.25 -30.89 -31.53
N SER A 755 -8.89 -30.30 -32.67
CA SER A 755 -7.88 -30.89 -33.56
C SER A 755 -6.48 -30.75 -32.95
N SER A 756 -5.71 -31.85 -32.92
CA SER A 756 -4.34 -31.87 -32.38
C SER A 756 -3.32 -31.23 -33.32
N THR A 757 -3.65 -31.13 -34.60
CA THR A 757 -2.92 -30.41 -35.64
C THR A 757 -3.82 -29.33 -36.25
N ALA A 758 -3.21 -28.32 -36.87
CA ALA A 758 -3.94 -27.36 -37.69
C ALA A 758 -4.17 -27.94 -39.09
N VAL A 759 -5.38 -27.75 -39.63
CA VAL A 759 -5.83 -28.41 -40.88
C VAL A 759 -6.03 -27.39 -41.99
N THR A 760 -5.81 -27.82 -43.23
CA THR A 760 -5.88 -27.02 -44.46
C THR A 760 -6.82 -27.67 -45.50
N ALA A 761 -7.30 -26.88 -46.47
CA ALA A 761 -8.14 -27.34 -47.57
C ALA A 761 -7.50 -27.02 -48.93
N ASN A 762 -7.35 -28.03 -49.80
CA ASN A 762 -6.78 -27.85 -51.14
C ASN A 762 -7.75 -27.13 -52.10
N ASP A 763 -9.05 -27.36 -51.94
CA ASP A 763 -10.17 -26.72 -52.65
C ASP A 763 -10.63 -25.41 -51.98
N ARG A 764 -9.94 -24.97 -50.91
CA ARG A 764 -10.26 -23.81 -50.06
C ARG A 764 -11.64 -23.85 -49.38
N THR A 765 -12.31 -25.00 -49.42
CA THR A 765 -13.63 -25.22 -48.82
C THR A 765 -13.44 -25.96 -47.52
N TYR A 766 -13.92 -25.36 -46.42
CA TYR A 766 -13.78 -25.89 -45.08
C TYR A 766 -15.15 -26.33 -44.57
N ASN A 767 -15.26 -27.56 -44.06
CA ASN A 767 -16.49 -28.07 -43.46
C ASN A 767 -16.24 -28.85 -42.17
N ILE A 768 -17.18 -28.74 -41.25
CA ILE A 768 -17.33 -29.60 -40.08
C ILE A 768 -18.53 -30.50 -40.35
N THR A 769 -18.42 -31.81 -40.16
CA THR A 769 -19.54 -32.75 -40.32
C THR A 769 -19.54 -33.81 -39.23
N LEU A 770 -20.70 -34.06 -38.64
CA LEU A 770 -20.95 -35.08 -37.62
C LEU A 770 -21.87 -36.16 -38.21
N VAL A 771 -21.50 -37.43 -38.09
CA VAL A 771 -22.22 -38.56 -38.71
C VAL A 771 -22.58 -39.58 -37.64
N ALA A 772 -23.87 -39.80 -37.40
CA ALA A 772 -24.34 -40.79 -36.45
C ALA A 772 -23.96 -42.21 -36.88
N THR A 773 -23.52 -43.01 -35.93
CA THR A 773 -23.24 -44.43 -36.15
C THR A 773 -24.55 -45.22 -36.19
N ALA A 774 -24.52 -46.43 -36.77
CA ALA A 774 -25.65 -47.37 -36.76
C ALA A 774 -26.06 -47.87 -35.35
N LYS A 775 -25.42 -47.38 -34.27
CA LYS A 775 -25.81 -47.62 -32.87
C LYS A 775 -26.48 -46.41 -32.21
N SER A 776 -26.48 -45.25 -32.86
CA SER A 776 -27.09 -44.03 -32.31
C SER A 776 -28.61 -44.13 -32.35
N VAL A 777 -29.25 -43.81 -31.23
CA VAL A 777 -30.70 -43.67 -31.09
C VAL A 777 -31.14 -42.23 -31.35
N LEU A 778 -30.24 -41.27 -31.09
CA LEU A 778 -30.43 -39.83 -31.30
C LEU A 778 -29.54 -39.31 -32.44
N PRO A 779 -29.94 -38.24 -33.16
CA PRO A 779 -29.11 -37.62 -34.20
C PRO A 779 -27.84 -36.98 -33.61
N PRO A 780 -26.84 -36.59 -34.43
CA PRO A 780 -25.71 -35.81 -33.95
C PRO A 780 -26.15 -34.46 -33.38
N MET A 781 -25.42 -33.94 -32.41
CA MET A 781 -25.71 -32.65 -31.76
C MET A 781 -24.41 -31.92 -31.43
N VAL A 782 -24.42 -30.58 -31.50
CA VAL A 782 -23.31 -29.71 -31.07
C VAL A 782 -23.83 -28.41 -30.45
N ASN A 783 -23.18 -27.96 -29.38
CA ASN A 783 -23.62 -26.81 -28.58
C ASN A 783 -22.94 -25.52 -29.06
N ALA A 784 -21.61 -25.57 -29.22
CA ALA A 784 -20.82 -24.43 -29.68
C ALA A 784 -19.56 -24.86 -30.48
N ILE A 785 -19.03 -23.95 -31.29
CA ILE A 785 -17.87 -24.19 -32.15
C ILE A 785 -16.94 -22.97 -32.07
N GLU A 786 -15.66 -23.20 -31.84
CA GLU A 786 -14.61 -22.17 -32.01
C GLU A 786 -13.66 -22.58 -33.12
N VAL A 787 -13.34 -21.64 -34.01
CA VAL A 787 -12.38 -21.80 -35.10
C VAL A 787 -11.33 -20.71 -34.96
N TYR A 788 -10.06 -21.10 -34.92
CA TYR A 788 -8.93 -20.18 -34.79
C TYR A 788 -7.87 -20.44 -35.86
N THR A 789 -7.15 -19.39 -36.23
CA THR A 789 -5.94 -19.42 -37.05
C THR A 789 -4.68 -19.35 -36.18
N LEU A 790 -3.60 -20.01 -36.60
CA LEU A 790 -2.35 -20.08 -35.85
C LEU A 790 -1.26 -19.17 -36.45
N HIS A 791 -0.70 -18.30 -35.61
CA HIS A 791 0.30 -17.29 -35.99
C HIS A 791 1.60 -17.48 -35.18
N PRO A 792 2.53 -18.33 -35.65
CA PRO A 792 3.83 -18.52 -35.01
C PRO A 792 4.67 -17.23 -35.02
N HIS A 793 5.38 -16.96 -33.91
CA HIS A 793 6.20 -15.77 -33.74
C HIS A 793 7.52 -15.89 -34.52
N LYS A 794 7.48 -15.51 -35.80
CA LYS A 794 8.63 -15.52 -36.71
C LYS A 794 9.56 -14.31 -36.52
N SER A 795 9.04 -13.19 -36.01
CA SER A 795 9.82 -11.99 -35.73
C SER A 795 10.48 -12.07 -34.35
N PRO A 796 11.73 -11.59 -34.19
CA PRO A 796 12.35 -11.50 -32.87
C PRO A 796 11.70 -10.40 -32.02
N THR A 797 11.66 -10.60 -30.71
CA THR A 797 11.24 -9.59 -29.71
C THR A 797 12.44 -8.98 -28.98
N THR A 798 12.27 -7.81 -28.38
CA THR A 798 13.21 -7.30 -27.37
C THR A 798 13.18 -8.22 -26.15
N PHE A 799 14.35 -8.59 -25.63
CA PHE A 799 14.47 -9.38 -24.39
C PHE A 799 13.73 -8.70 -23.23
N SER A 800 12.89 -9.46 -22.52
CA SER A 800 11.88 -8.93 -21.60
C SER A 800 12.40 -7.96 -20.54
N LYS A 801 13.60 -8.20 -19.98
CA LYS A 801 14.21 -7.29 -18.99
C LYS A 801 14.77 -6.01 -19.61
N ASP A 802 15.20 -6.05 -20.86
CA ASP A 802 15.63 -4.85 -21.58
C ASP A 802 14.40 -4.01 -21.96
N PHE A 803 13.32 -4.67 -22.40
CA PHE A 803 12.01 -4.07 -22.67
C PHE A 803 11.44 -3.38 -21.42
N ASP A 804 11.34 -4.10 -20.30
CA ASP A 804 10.81 -3.56 -19.04
C ASP A 804 11.66 -2.41 -18.50
N ALA A 805 12.99 -2.48 -18.66
CA ALA A 805 13.89 -1.40 -18.25
C ALA A 805 13.76 -0.14 -19.12
N ILE A 806 13.67 -0.26 -20.46
CA ILE A 806 13.48 0.92 -21.32
C ILE A 806 12.07 1.50 -21.20
N MET A 807 11.05 0.69 -20.93
CA MET A 807 9.71 1.18 -20.57
C MET A 807 9.73 1.95 -19.24
N ALA A 808 10.44 1.46 -18.22
CA ALA A 808 10.60 2.21 -16.97
C ALA A 808 11.29 3.56 -17.20
N ILE A 809 12.36 3.62 -18.02
CA ILE A 809 13.04 4.85 -18.42
C ILE A 809 12.09 5.80 -19.20
N LYS A 810 11.28 5.26 -20.11
CA LYS A 810 10.28 6.03 -20.89
C LYS A 810 9.30 6.74 -19.98
N PHE A 811 8.70 6.02 -19.01
CA PHE A 811 7.74 6.59 -18.07
C PHE A 811 8.39 7.53 -17.05
N GLU A 812 9.56 7.19 -16.51
CA GLU A 812 10.27 7.97 -15.47
C GLU A 812 10.67 9.38 -15.95
N TYR A 813 11.06 9.52 -17.22
CA TYR A 813 11.41 10.83 -17.80
C TYR A 813 10.37 11.39 -18.79
N GLY A 814 9.25 10.70 -19.03
CA GLY A 814 8.21 11.13 -19.97
C GLY A 814 8.70 11.25 -21.42
N VAL A 815 9.49 10.29 -21.91
CA VAL A 815 10.20 10.37 -23.21
C VAL A 815 9.23 10.31 -24.39
N LYS A 816 8.90 11.48 -24.96
CA LYS A 816 8.03 11.62 -26.15
C LYS A 816 8.87 11.60 -27.45
N LYS A 817 9.09 10.38 -27.95
CA LYS A 817 9.73 10.06 -29.25
C LYS A 817 8.83 9.08 -30.02
N ASN A 818 9.30 8.46 -31.10
CA ASN A 818 8.62 7.34 -31.79
C ASN A 818 8.61 6.02 -30.96
N TRP A 819 8.65 6.10 -29.63
CA TRP A 819 8.85 4.99 -28.71
C TRP A 819 7.55 4.20 -28.48
N MET A 820 7.01 3.63 -29.56
CA MET A 820 5.80 2.82 -29.63
C MET A 820 6.13 1.45 -30.26
N GLY A 821 5.51 0.37 -29.78
CA GLY A 821 5.77 -0.98 -30.29
C GLY A 821 6.85 -1.73 -29.51
N ASP A 822 7.62 -2.57 -30.20
CA ASP A 822 8.81 -3.22 -29.63
C ASP A 822 10.06 -2.33 -29.90
N PRO A 823 10.94 -2.08 -28.90
CA PRO A 823 12.12 -1.22 -29.06
C PRO A 823 13.10 -1.59 -30.18
N CYS A 824 13.14 -2.88 -30.55
CA CYS A 824 14.14 -3.46 -31.45
C CYS A 824 13.58 -3.96 -32.79
N PHE A 825 12.25 -4.05 -32.99
CA PHE A 825 11.67 -4.63 -34.20
C PHE A 825 10.26 -4.09 -34.55
N PRO A 826 9.90 -3.88 -35.84
CA PRO A 826 10.73 -4.06 -37.05
C PRO A 826 11.73 -2.93 -37.29
N ASP A 827 11.39 -1.72 -36.86
CA ASP A 827 12.20 -0.52 -36.97
C ASP A 827 12.65 -0.10 -35.55
N TYR A 828 13.91 0.26 -35.35
CA TYR A 828 14.39 0.67 -34.03
C TYR A 828 13.72 1.97 -33.53
N TRP A 829 13.45 2.03 -32.23
CA TRP A 829 13.11 3.28 -31.56
C TRP A 829 14.23 4.31 -31.72
N TYR A 830 13.88 5.60 -31.86
CA TYR A 830 14.85 6.66 -32.11
C TYR A 830 15.83 6.79 -30.93
N GLY A 831 17.12 6.63 -31.24
CA GLY A 831 18.22 6.56 -30.28
C GLY A 831 18.56 5.14 -29.79
N VAL A 832 17.70 4.16 -30.00
CA VAL A 832 17.94 2.76 -29.64
C VAL A 832 18.72 2.06 -30.76
N LYS A 833 19.66 1.18 -30.40
CA LYS A 833 20.16 0.12 -31.28
C LYS A 833 20.22 -1.19 -30.51
N CYS A 834 19.98 -2.28 -31.21
CA CYS A 834 19.95 -3.61 -30.64
C CYS A 834 20.94 -4.54 -31.35
N SER A 835 21.45 -5.55 -30.64
CA SER A 835 22.21 -6.65 -31.24
C SER A 835 21.31 -7.84 -31.54
N ASN A 836 21.62 -8.51 -32.65
CA ASN A 836 20.95 -9.73 -33.08
C ASN A 836 21.60 -10.94 -32.39
N THR A 837 21.25 -11.17 -31.13
CA THR A 837 21.68 -12.34 -30.37
C THR A 837 21.12 -13.64 -30.95
N SER A 838 21.80 -14.77 -30.74
CA SER A 838 21.44 -16.07 -31.32
C SER A 838 20.12 -16.64 -30.75
N GLY A 839 19.00 -16.29 -31.38
CA GLY A 839 17.64 -16.77 -31.13
C GLY A 839 16.59 -15.75 -31.57
N ASN A 840 15.29 -16.00 -31.36
CA ASN A 840 14.21 -15.03 -31.65
C ASN A 840 14.13 -13.89 -30.59
N THR A 841 15.27 -13.47 -30.03
CA THR A 841 15.32 -12.37 -29.05
C THR A 841 16.52 -11.46 -29.30
N THR A 842 16.30 -10.16 -29.18
CA THR A 842 17.30 -9.09 -29.37
C THR A 842 17.62 -8.40 -28.05
N ARG A 843 18.81 -7.80 -27.95
CA ARG A 843 19.31 -7.10 -26.76
C ARG A 843 19.58 -5.63 -27.05
N ILE A 844 19.26 -4.72 -26.13
CA ILE A 844 19.54 -3.29 -26.31
C ILE A 844 21.03 -3.03 -26.00
N THR A 845 21.80 -2.60 -27.01
CA THR A 845 23.25 -2.33 -26.90
C THR A 845 23.62 -0.87 -27.01
N SER A 846 22.77 -0.03 -27.61
CA SER A 846 22.97 1.43 -27.65
C SER A 846 21.70 2.15 -27.24
N LEU A 847 21.85 3.22 -26.46
CA LEU A 847 20.76 4.13 -26.11
C LEU A 847 21.24 5.59 -26.16
N ASP A 848 20.72 6.35 -27.13
CA ASP A 848 20.93 7.78 -27.29
C ASP A 848 19.69 8.57 -26.85
N LEU A 849 19.83 9.22 -25.70
CA LEU A 849 18.86 10.14 -25.13
C LEU A 849 19.42 11.57 -25.09
N SER A 850 20.41 11.88 -25.94
CA SER A 850 20.97 13.23 -25.97
C SER A 850 19.95 14.27 -26.42
N ASN A 851 20.14 15.51 -25.96
CA ASN A 851 19.31 16.69 -26.29
C ASN A 851 17.80 16.46 -26.13
N SER A 852 17.40 15.55 -25.24
CA SER A 852 16.01 15.09 -25.10
C SER A 852 15.26 15.82 -23.97
N ASN A 853 15.85 16.91 -23.45
CA ASN A 853 15.33 17.76 -22.37
C ASN A 853 14.98 16.97 -21.09
N LEU A 854 15.71 15.88 -20.81
CA LEU A 854 15.53 15.09 -19.60
C LEU A 854 16.05 15.87 -18.39
N SER A 855 15.41 15.72 -17.23
CA SER A 855 15.82 16.41 -16.01
C SER A 855 15.70 15.53 -14.77
N GLY A 856 16.43 15.88 -13.70
CA GLY A 856 16.41 15.18 -12.41
C GLY A 856 17.68 14.37 -12.15
N VAL A 857 17.53 13.16 -11.58
CA VAL A 857 18.64 12.27 -11.24
C VAL A 857 18.78 11.17 -12.30
N VAL A 858 19.99 10.70 -12.59
CA VAL A 858 20.25 9.57 -13.50
C VAL A 858 19.73 8.27 -12.88
N SER A 859 18.75 7.66 -13.53
CA SER A 859 18.00 6.51 -13.02
C SER A 859 18.85 5.25 -12.88
N THR A 860 18.53 4.43 -11.88
CA THR A 860 19.09 3.08 -11.77
C THR A 860 18.58 2.13 -12.86
N ASN A 861 17.48 2.45 -13.55
CA ASN A 861 16.90 1.59 -14.60
C ASN A 861 17.87 1.40 -15.79
N PHE A 862 18.72 2.39 -16.09
CA PHE A 862 19.82 2.26 -17.06
C PHE A 862 20.80 1.11 -16.74
N THR A 863 20.91 0.69 -15.47
CA THR A 863 21.79 -0.44 -15.08
C THR A 863 21.18 -1.80 -15.38
N LEU A 864 19.85 -1.89 -15.55
CA LEU A 864 19.13 -3.14 -15.84
C LEU A 864 19.31 -3.59 -17.30
N LEU A 865 19.51 -2.64 -18.21
CA LEU A 865 19.96 -2.88 -19.59
C LEU A 865 21.34 -3.54 -19.54
N THR A 866 21.39 -4.86 -19.64
CA THR A 866 22.60 -5.65 -19.29
C THR A 866 23.55 -5.89 -20.45
N ALA A 867 23.11 -5.66 -21.68
CA ALA A 867 23.95 -5.68 -22.88
C ALA A 867 24.35 -4.27 -23.37
N LEU A 868 24.09 -3.22 -22.58
CA LEU A 868 24.32 -1.85 -22.99
C LEU A 868 25.82 -1.53 -23.08
N GLU A 869 26.28 -1.27 -24.31
CA GLU A 869 27.66 -0.91 -24.67
C GLU A 869 27.81 0.62 -24.81
N ASN A 870 26.75 1.32 -25.21
CA ASN A 870 26.77 2.76 -25.50
C ASN A 870 25.57 3.46 -24.84
N LEU A 871 25.83 4.50 -24.05
CA LEU A 871 24.81 5.34 -23.42
C LEU A 871 25.16 6.83 -23.60
N ASN A 872 24.34 7.56 -24.35
CA ASN A 872 24.53 8.99 -24.58
C ASN A 872 23.44 9.80 -23.88
N LEU A 873 23.85 10.65 -22.93
CA LEU A 873 22.99 11.50 -22.11
C LEU A 873 23.33 13.00 -22.23
N SER A 874 24.17 13.40 -23.20
CA SER A 874 24.54 14.80 -23.44
C SER A 874 23.34 15.72 -23.73
N GLY A 875 23.45 17.02 -23.50
CA GLY A 875 22.37 18.00 -23.73
C GLY A 875 21.14 17.80 -22.84
N ASN A 876 21.31 17.32 -21.60
CA ASN A 876 20.21 17.11 -20.63
C ASN A 876 20.52 17.68 -19.24
N HIS A 877 19.48 18.01 -18.48
CA HIS A 877 19.54 18.61 -17.14
C HIS A 877 19.54 17.55 -16.03
N LEU A 878 20.38 16.52 -16.18
CA LEU A 878 20.47 15.37 -15.28
C LEU A 878 21.52 15.61 -14.16
N SER A 879 21.61 14.67 -13.21
CA SER A 879 22.55 14.73 -12.08
C SER A 879 22.78 13.36 -11.41
N GLY A 880 23.87 13.22 -10.66
CA GLY A 880 24.13 12.05 -9.80
C GLY A 880 25.01 10.96 -10.42
N ASN A 881 25.58 10.10 -9.56
CA ASN A 881 26.67 9.18 -9.89
C ASN A 881 26.27 7.69 -9.99
N SER A 882 24.97 7.40 -10.17
CA SER A 882 24.40 6.04 -10.11
C SER A 882 25.05 5.03 -11.06
N LEU A 883 25.50 5.48 -12.24
CA LEU A 883 26.16 4.66 -13.26
C LEU A 883 27.62 4.28 -12.94
N CYS A 884 28.34 5.04 -12.10
CA CYS A 884 29.79 4.88 -11.90
C CYS A 884 30.19 3.49 -11.36
N LYS A 885 29.26 2.76 -10.72
CA LYS A 885 29.51 1.39 -10.21
C LYS A 885 29.69 0.33 -11.29
N ARG A 886 29.36 0.63 -12.57
CA ARG A 886 29.45 -0.33 -13.68
C ARG A 886 30.73 -0.20 -14.52
N ASN A 887 31.62 0.73 -14.19
CA ASN A 887 32.69 1.13 -15.10
C ASN A 887 33.92 0.19 -15.08
N THR A 888 33.69 -1.10 -15.30
CA THR A 888 34.72 -2.14 -15.49
C THR A 888 35.08 -2.33 -16.97
N GLY A 889 35.03 -1.25 -17.76
CA GLY A 889 35.62 -1.19 -19.12
C GLY A 889 34.72 -1.48 -20.33
N SER A 890 33.41 -1.76 -20.15
CA SER A 890 32.54 -2.21 -21.26
C SER A 890 31.42 -1.23 -21.70
N LEU A 891 31.25 -0.08 -21.05
CA LEU A 891 30.17 0.88 -21.32
C LEU A 891 30.75 2.25 -21.66
N ILE A 892 30.52 2.72 -22.89
CA ILE A 892 30.83 4.06 -23.35
C ILE A 892 29.69 5.00 -22.91
N LEU A 893 29.95 5.79 -21.89
CA LEU A 893 29.04 6.83 -21.38
C LEU A 893 29.44 8.21 -21.92
N ARG A 894 28.48 8.99 -22.43
CA ARG A 894 28.66 10.40 -22.83
C ARG A 894 27.73 11.32 -22.03
N TYR A 895 28.27 12.43 -21.54
CA TYR A 895 27.62 13.34 -20.60
C TYR A 895 28.24 14.75 -20.66
N ASP A 896 27.50 15.80 -20.30
CA ASP A 896 27.86 17.22 -20.46
C ASP A 896 28.69 17.81 -19.29
N SER A 897 29.60 17.03 -18.71
CA SER A 897 30.53 17.55 -17.69
C SER A 897 31.97 17.17 -18.02
N ASP A 898 32.79 18.18 -18.33
CA ASP A 898 34.24 18.03 -18.52
C ASP A 898 34.96 17.54 -17.25
N GLU A 899 34.31 17.62 -16.08
CA GLU A 899 34.74 16.90 -14.88
C GLU A 899 34.27 15.44 -14.86
N ASN A 900 35.22 14.52 -14.75
CA ASN A 900 34.98 13.08 -14.65
C ASN A 900 34.29 12.71 -13.31
N MET A 901 32.94 12.67 -13.29
CA MET A 901 32.12 12.38 -12.11
C MET A 901 32.52 11.12 -11.31
N CYS A 902 33.12 10.11 -11.95
CA CYS A 902 33.53 8.88 -11.28
C CYS A 902 34.91 8.96 -10.59
N ASN A 903 35.60 10.11 -10.62
CA ASN A 903 37.02 10.22 -10.24
C ASN A 903 37.35 11.41 -9.30
N GLN A 904 36.44 11.77 -8.39
CA GLN A 904 36.71 12.78 -7.36
C GLN A 904 37.35 12.16 -6.10
N THR A 905 38.65 12.42 -5.90
CA THR A 905 39.34 12.18 -4.62
C THR A 905 39.29 13.43 -3.75
N LEU A 906 39.10 13.24 -2.44
CA LEU A 906 38.93 14.33 -1.46
C LEU A 906 40.18 15.22 -1.34
N LYS A 907 40.09 16.48 -1.80
CA LYS A 907 41.01 17.57 -1.43
C LYS A 907 40.24 18.89 -1.27
N SER A 908 40.68 19.72 -0.32
CA SER A 908 40.11 21.05 -0.03
C SER A 908 41.16 22.15 -0.20
N SER A 909 40.83 23.28 -0.84
CA SER A 909 41.44 24.58 -0.52
C SER A 909 40.68 25.78 -1.11
N ARG A 910 40.80 26.93 -0.43
CA ARG A 910 40.10 28.22 -0.54
C ARG A 910 40.52 29.14 -1.72
N LYS A 911 39.73 30.23 -1.89
CA LYS A 911 39.92 31.53 -2.65
C LYS A 911 39.22 31.55 -4.03
N ARG A 912 38.34 32.52 -4.37
CA ARG A 912 38.49 34.00 -4.65
C ARG A 912 39.32 34.25 -5.93
N GLU A 913 38.95 35.12 -6.88
CA GLU A 913 38.08 36.33 -6.95
C GLU A 913 37.58 36.53 -8.44
N VAL A 914 36.32 36.92 -8.77
CA VAL A 914 35.70 38.28 -8.97
C VAL A 914 35.69 38.87 -10.41
N VAL A 915 34.47 39.29 -10.87
CA VAL A 915 34.15 40.23 -12.01
C VAL A 915 34.42 39.70 -13.45
N LEU A 916 33.57 39.92 -14.47
CA LEU A 916 32.93 41.18 -14.94
C LEU A 916 31.45 41.02 -15.42
N ILE A 917 30.68 42.12 -15.41
CA ILE A 917 29.24 42.15 -15.76
C ILE A 917 28.94 43.24 -16.82
N THR A 918 28.39 42.84 -17.97
CA THR A 918 27.47 43.62 -18.85
C THR A 918 26.90 42.63 -19.87
N PRO A 919 25.56 42.40 -19.97
CA PRO A 919 24.56 43.47 -20.14
C PRO A 919 23.25 43.32 -19.31
N VAL A 920 23.19 42.40 -18.35
CA VAL A 920 21.93 42.01 -17.64
C VAL A 920 21.21 43.17 -16.95
N VAL A 921 21.94 44.19 -16.48
CA VAL A 921 21.42 45.31 -15.68
C VAL A 921 20.32 46.09 -16.41
N VAL A 922 20.44 46.30 -17.72
CA VAL A 922 19.46 47.07 -18.51
C VAL A 922 18.10 46.38 -18.53
N SER A 923 18.09 45.06 -18.76
CA SER A 923 16.87 44.25 -18.78
C SER A 923 16.14 44.25 -17.44
N VAL A 924 16.89 44.18 -16.33
CA VAL A 924 16.32 44.21 -14.97
C VAL A 924 15.72 45.57 -14.65
N LEU A 925 16.36 46.67 -15.02
CA LEU A 925 15.83 48.02 -14.80
C LEU A 925 14.53 48.29 -15.58
N VAL A 926 14.44 47.83 -16.83
CA VAL A 926 13.20 47.93 -17.63
C VAL A 926 12.07 47.11 -16.99
N MET A 927 12.35 45.86 -16.58
CA MET A 927 11.36 45.02 -15.89
C MET A 927 10.89 45.62 -14.56
N ALA A 928 11.81 46.16 -13.76
CA ALA A 928 11.49 46.83 -12.50
C ALA A 928 10.63 48.09 -12.71
N ALA A 929 10.92 48.91 -13.73
CA ALA A 929 10.12 50.07 -14.08
C ALA A 929 8.69 49.70 -14.52
N LEU A 930 8.54 48.63 -15.32
CA LEU A 930 7.23 48.10 -15.71
C LEU A 930 6.44 47.54 -14.51
N PHE A 931 7.11 46.82 -13.61
CA PHE A 931 6.50 46.35 -12.35
C PHE A 931 6.03 47.51 -11.46
N LEU A 932 6.88 48.53 -11.27
CA LEU A 932 6.55 49.69 -10.45
C LEU A 932 5.39 50.50 -11.07
N ALA A 933 5.38 50.67 -12.41
CA ALA A 933 4.26 51.29 -13.11
C ALA A 933 2.94 50.49 -12.99
N TYR A 934 3.01 49.15 -13.00
CA TYR A 934 1.86 48.28 -12.73
C TYR A 934 1.33 48.46 -11.30
N PHE A 935 2.21 48.44 -10.29
CA PHE A 935 1.82 48.65 -8.90
C PHE A 935 1.28 50.06 -8.62
N ILE A 936 1.84 51.10 -9.23
CA ILE A 936 1.30 52.48 -9.14
C ILE A 936 -0.08 52.57 -9.81
N ARG A 937 -0.30 51.90 -10.96
CA ARG A 937 -1.64 51.80 -11.58
C ARG A 937 -2.63 51.05 -10.69
N ARG A 938 -2.20 49.99 -10.00
CA ARG A 938 -3.02 49.20 -9.08
C ARG A 938 -3.36 49.97 -7.80
N ALA A 939 -2.41 50.73 -7.25
CA ALA A 939 -2.61 51.57 -6.06
C ALA A 939 -3.54 52.78 -6.30
N LYS A 940 -3.59 53.31 -7.54
CA LYS A 940 -4.42 54.46 -7.91
C LYS A 940 -5.83 54.12 -8.43
N ARG A 941 -6.30 52.87 -8.27
CA ARG A 941 -7.70 52.47 -8.55
C ARG A 941 -8.39 51.92 -7.30
N LYS A 942 -9.05 52.79 -6.55
CA LYS A 942 -10.21 52.42 -5.69
C LYS A 942 -11.48 52.62 -6.52
N PRO A 943 -12.43 51.68 -6.45
CA PRO A 943 -13.76 52.06 -5.95
C PRO A 943 -14.34 51.07 -4.93
N THR A 944 -15.29 51.63 -4.17
CA THR A 944 -16.30 51.02 -3.28
C THR A 944 -16.65 49.53 -3.45
N VAL A 945 -16.68 48.82 -2.32
CA VAL A 945 -17.43 47.58 -2.13
C VAL A 945 -18.84 47.92 -1.64
N TYR A 946 -19.85 47.23 -2.15
CA TYR A 946 -21.12 46.96 -1.44
C TYR A 946 -21.21 45.45 -1.20
N VAL A 947 -21.90 45.03 -0.15
CA VAL A 947 -21.77 43.66 0.41
C VAL A 947 -23.05 42.84 0.23
N ASP A 948 -22.88 41.68 -0.40
CA ASP A 948 -23.46 40.38 -0.02
C ASP A 948 -22.48 39.33 -0.64
N ASP A 949 -22.09 38.22 -0.02
CA ASP A 949 -22.79 37.31 0.90
C ASP A 949 -21.87 36.92 2.09
N HIS A 950 -22.29 37.25 3.32
CA HIS A 950 -21.52 37.01 4.56
C HIS A 950 -21.89 35.68 5.24
N ALA A 951 -21.37 34.55 4.73
CA ALA A 951 -21.57 33.23 5.35
C ALA A 951 -20.32 32.34 5.51
N GLN A 952 -19.43 32.32 4.51
CA GLN A 952 -18.33 31.32 4.45
C GLN A 952 -16.99 31.84 4.98
N ILE A 953 -16.63 33.11 4.73
CA ILE A 953 -15.30 33.64 5.04
C ILE A 953 -15.15 33.94 6.55
N GLU A 954 -16.21 34.44 7.21
CA GLU A 954 -16.16 34.70 8.65
C GLU A 954 -15.84 33.44 9.47
N ASN A 955 -16.39 32.27 9.12
CA ASN A 955 -16.12 31.05 9.87
C ASN A 955 -14.65 30.60 9.79
N VAL A 956 -13.99 30.77 8.64
CA VAL A 956 -12.56 30.49 8.49
C VAL A 956 -11.71 31.52 9.24
N THR A 957 -12.02 32.81 9.10
CA THR A 957 -11.27 33.89 9.78
C THR A 957 -11.47 33.88 11.30
N ARG A 958 -12.67 33.54 11.77
CA ARG A 958 -13.03 33.44 13.21
C ARG A 958 -12.51 32.15 13.83
N SER A 959 -12.34 31.07 13.06
CA SER A 959 -11.59 29.89 13.49
C SER A 959 -10.10 30.22 13.67
N ARG A 960 -9.47 30.84 12.66
CA ARG A 960 -8.07 31.30 12.77
C ARG A 960 -7.87 32.28 13.94
N LYS A 961 -8.72 33.30 14.07
CA LYS A 961 -8.65 34.25 15.19
C LYS A 961 -8.86 33.56 16.54
N LYS A 962 -9.88 32.71 16.72
CA LYS A 962 -10.01 31.93 17.97
C LYS A 962 -8.74 31.15 18.32
N GLN A 963 -8.04 30.62 17.31
CA GLN A 963 -6.85 29.81 17.51
C GLN A 963 -5.56 30.62 17.70
N GLU A 964 -5.52 31.89 17.26
CA GLU A 964 -4.49 32.87 17.63
C GLU A 964 -4.78 33.51 19.00
N ASP A 965 -6.02 33.91 19.27
CA ASP A 965 -6.48 34.50 20.55
C ASP A 965 -6.21 33.52 21.72
N HIS A 966 -6.46 32.21 21.54
CA HIS A 966 -6.13 31.17 22.54
C HIS A 966 -4.63 30.93 22.78
N LEU A 967 -3.73 31.61 22.05
CA LEU A 967 -2.27 31.56 22.21
C LEU A 967 -1.66 32.92 22.62
N GLN A 968 -2.46 33.98 22.75
CA GLN A 968 -2.01 35.27 23.30
C GLN A 968 -1.99 35.31 24.84
N ASP A 969 -2.65 34.34 25.49
CA ASP A 969 -2.89 34.30 26.95
C ASP A 969 -1.91 33.34 27.68
N THR A 970 -0.66 33.27 27.20
CA THR A 970 0.43 32.47 27.81
C THR A 970 1.75 33.23 27.76
N GLU A 971 2.44 33.37 28.89
CA GLU A 971 3.52 34.35 29.14
C GLU A 971 4.87 34.07 28.44
N ASN A 972 4.96 33.11 27.51
CA ASN A 972 6.24 32.71 26.90
C ASN A 972 6.62 33.54 25.67
N ARG A 973 7.92 33.83 25.56
CA ARG A 973 8.50 34.78 24.60
C ARG A 973 8.47 34.22 23.16
N ARG A 974 7.65 34.81 22.29
CA ARG A 974 7.63 34.49 20.85
C ARG A 974 8.76 35.22 20.13
N PHE A 975 9.51 34.49 19.31
CA PHE A 975 10.61 34.99 18.49
C PHE A 975 10.24 34.96 16.99
N THR A 976 10.83 35.85 16.20
CA THR A 976 10.78 35.79 14.73
C THR A 976 11.89 34.87 14.19
N TYR A 977 11.79 34.47 12.93
CA TYR A 977 12.86 33.68 12.32
C TYR A 977 14.21 34.43 12.27
N LYS A 978 14.18 35.76 12.10
CA LYS A 978 15.37 36.62 12.15
C LYS A 978 16.03 36.68 13.51
N ASP A 979 15.25 36.61 14.59
CA ASP A 979 15.80 36.56 15.95
C ASP A 979 16.59 35.25 16.14
N LEU A 980 16.08 34.12 15.62
CA LEU A 980 16.80 32.85 15.64
C LEU A 980 18.08 32.87 14.79
N GLU A 981 18.05 33.48 13.60
CA GLU A 981 19.26 33.71 12.78
C GLU A 981 20.30 34.56 13.52
N LYS A 982 19.85 35.61 14.22
CA LYS A 982 20.72 36.48 15.04
C LYS A 982 21.35 35.70 16.20
N PHE A 983 20.54 35.02 17.03
CA PHE A 983 21.03 34.34 18.23
C PHE A 983 21.98 33.17 17.90
N THR A 984 21.78 32.48 16.78
CA THR A 984 22.56 31.29 16.40
C THR A 984 23.76 31.57 15.48
N ASP A 985 24.07 32.86 15.22
CA ASP A 985 25.05 33.30 14.22
C ASP A 985 24.83 32.60 12.86
N ASN A 986 23.61 32.70 12.33
CA ASN A 986 23.14 32.04 11.11
C ASN A 986 23.24 30.50 11.19
N PHE A 987 22.76 29.91 12.30
CA PHE A 987 22.72 28.46 12.54
C PHE A 987 24.08 27.75 12.43
N LYS A 988 25.16 28.48 12.74
CA LYS A 988 26.56 28.08 12.50
C LYS A 988 27.09 26.98 13.45
N ARG A 989 26.69 27.00 14.72
CA ARG A 989 27.14 26.02 15.74
C ARG A 989 26.07 24.95 15.95
N PHE A 990 26.04 23.95 15.07
CA PHE A 990 25.25 22.73 15.24
C PHE A 990 25.69 21.95 16.49
N ILE A 991 24.73 21.48 17.30
CA ILE A 991 24.98 20.73 18.55
C ILE A 991 24.22 19.40 18.66
N GLY A 992 23.23 19.12 17.80
CA GLY A 992 22.54 17.83 17.82
C GLY A 992 21.43 17.69 16.78
N LYS A 993 20.97 16.45 16.53
CA LYS A 993 19.85 16.15 15.63
C LYS A 993 18.89 15.15 16.27
N GLY A 994 17.61 15.48 16.33
CA GLY A 994 16.53 14.63 16.81
C GLY A 994 15.46 14.38 15.73
N GLY A 995 14.37 13.70 16.08
CA GLY A 995 13.27 13.39 15.14
C GLY A 995 12.61 14.63 14.53
N PHE A 996 12.43 15.68 15.34
CA PHE A 996 11.83 16.95 14.94
C PHE A 996 12.74 17.80 14.01
N GLY A 997 14.07 17.62 14.07
CA GLY A 997 15.02 18.34 13.23
C GLY A 997 16.39 18.61 13.86
N LEU A 998 16.99 19.75 13.50
CA LEU A 998 18.38 20.13 13.83
C LEU A 998 18.41 21.09 15.03
N VAL A 999 19.38 20.92 15.91
CA VAL A 999 19.57 21.73 17.12
C VAL A 999 20.87 22.52 17.01
N TYR A 1000 20.79 23.82 17.27
CA TYR A 1000 21.88 24.79 17.16
C TYR A 1000 22.09 25.51 18.49
N HIS A 1001 23.34 25.85 18.78
CA HIS A 1001 23.67 26.74 19.88
C HIS A 1001 23.38 28.19 19.49
N GLY A 1002 22.90 28.99 20.43
CA GLY A 1002 22.80 30.43 20.30
C GLY A 1002 23.08 31.18 21.59
N TYR A 1003 23.12 32.50 21.48
CA TYR A 1003 23.26 33.46 22.58
C TYR A 1003 22.20 34.56 22.43
N PHE A 1004 21.57 34.95 23.53
CA PHE A 1004 20.82 36.21 23.58
C PHE A 1004 21.77 37.41 23.76
N ASP A 1005 21.24 38.61 23.52
CA ASP A 1005 21.99 39.88 23.66
C ASP A 1005 22.49 40.16 25.09
N ASP A 1006 21.91 39.49 26.09
CA ASP A 1006 22.33 39.52 27.50
C ASP A 1006 23.41 38.48 27.86
N GLY A 1007 23.81 37.63 26.90
CA GLY A 1007 24.80 36.57 27.08
C GLY A 1007 24.22 35.20 27.46
N THR A 1008 22.91 35.06 27.63
CA THR A 1008 22.26 33.77 27.97
C THR A 1008 22.46 32.74 26.86
N GLU A 1009 23.00 31.56 27.19
CA GLU A 1009 23.18 30.45 26.24
C GLU A 1009 21.86 29.69 26.01
N VAL A 1010 21.51 29.45 24.74
CA VAL A 1010 20.25 28.79 24.34
C VAL A 1010 20.45 27.70 23.29
N ALA A 1011 19.56 26.70 23.29
CA ALA A 1011 19.49 25.64 22.30
C ALA A 1011 18.26 25.84 21.39
N VAL A 1012 18.50 26.11 20.10
CA VAL A 1012 17.46 26.38 19.09
C VAL A 1012 17.21 25.13 18.24
N LYS A 1013 16.05 24.49 18.44
CA LYS A 1013 15.58 23.26 17.80
C LYS A 1013 14.69 23.62 16.59
N MET A 1014 15.24 23.55 15.38
CA MET A 1014 14.56 23.92 14.12
C MET A 1014 13.88 22.71 13.46
N ARG A 1015 12.63 22.90 12.99
CA ARG A 1015 11.87 21.88 12.23
C ARG A 1015 12.56 21.53 10.91
N SER A 1016 12.57 20.25 10.55
CA SER A 1016 13.00 19.79 9.21
C SER A 1016 11.82 19.59 8.26
N GLU A 1017 11.99 19.96 6.98
CA GLU A 1017 11.00 19.74 5.92
C GLU A 1017 10.58 18.26 5.73
N SER A 1018 11.37 17.30 6.25
CA SER A 1018 11.06 15.87 6.16
C SER A 1018 10.11 15.33 7.22
N SER A 1019 9.58 16.15 8.15
CA SER A 1019 8.68 15.70 9.22
C SER A 1019 7.20 15.82 8.85
N SER A 1020 6.49 14.69 8.71
CA SER A 1020 5.07 14.63 8.31
C SER A 1020 4.04 15.02 9.38
N HIS A 1021 4.46 15.23 10.63
CA HIS A 1021 3.55 15.47 11.78
C HIS A 1021 3.83 16.79 12.54
N GLY A 1022 4.83 17.55 12.10
CA GLY A 1022 5.49 18.59 12.88
C GLY A 1022 4.74 19.91 13.14
N LEU A 1023 3.41 19.98 12.93
CA LEU A 1023 2.59 21.11 13.40
C LEU A 1023 1.82 20.75 14.67
N ASP A 1024 1.12 19.61 14.69
CA ASP A 1024 0.40 19.16 15.89
C ASP A 1024 1.37 18.77 17.01
N GLU A 1025 2.52 18.18 16.67
CA GLU A 1025 3.62 17.92 17.60
C GLU A 1025 4.20 19.22 18.19
N PHE A 1026 4.44 20.23 17.34
CA PHE A 1026 4.93 21.55 17.76
C PHE A 1026 3.92 22.26 18.68
N LEU A 1027 2.64 22.26 18.32
CA LEU A 1027 1.59 22.85 19.14
C LEU A 1027 1.42 22.11 20.47
N ALA A 1028 1.55 20.78 20.50
CA ALA A 1028 1.54 20.01 21.74
C ALA A 1028 2.77 20.27 22.62
N GLU A 1029 3.98 20.34 22.03
CA GLU A 1029 5.24 20.64 22.74
C GLU A 1029 5.19 22.05 23.35
N VAL A 1030 4.71 23.07 22.60
CA VAL A 1030 4.47 24.42 23.10
C VAL A 1030 3.38 24.43 24.18
N GLN A 1031 2.17 23.92 23.92
CA GLN A 1031 1.05 23.99 24.88
C GLN A 1031 1.27 23.21 26.18
N SER A 1032 2.17 22.22 26.18
CA SER A 1032 2.54 21.46 27.38
C SER A 1032 3.68 22.15 28.15
N LEU A 1033 4.79 22.48 27.47
CA LEU A 1033 6.00 22.98 28.15
C LEU A 1033 5.91 24.46 28.56
N THR A 1034 4.99 25.23 27.97
CA THR A 1034 4.62 26.58 28.47
C THR A 1034 3.99 26.58 29.87
N LYS A 1035 3.66 25.41 30.44
CA LYS A 1035 2.97 25.27 31.73
C LYS A 1035 3.72 24.37 32.72
N VAL A 1036 4.97 24.04 32.41
CA VAL A 1036 5.82 23.11 33.15
C VAL A 1036 7.06 23.85 33.63
N HIS A 1037 7.11 24.14 34.93
CA HIS A 1037 8.26 24.74 35.58
C HIS A 1037 8.67 23.86 36.77
N HIS A 1038 9.76 23.12 36.60
CA HIS A 1038 10.32 22.25 37.61
C HIS A 1038 11.84 22.27 37.54
N ARG A 1039 12.52 22.16 38.68
CA ARG A 1039 13.99 22.25 38.78
C ARG A 1039 14.74 21.23 37.91
N ASN A 1040 14.11 20.10 37.63
CA ASN A 1040 14.68 18.97 36.89
C ASN A 1040 13.95 18.71 35.56
N ILE A 1041 13.44 19.78 34.93
CA ILE A 1041 12.88 19.75 33.58
C ILE A 1041 13.39 20.97 32.82
N VAL A 1042 13.99 20.75 31.65
CA VAL A 1042 14.54 21.81 30.79
C VAL A 1042 13.44 22.78 30.37
N SER A 1043 13.62 24.07 30.67
CA SER A 1043 12.59 25.08 30.44
C SER A 1043 12.53 25.53 28.97
N LEU A 1044 11.31 25.59 28.42
CA LEU A 1044 11.05 26.18 27.10
C LEU A 1044 11.06 27.70 27.22
N VAL A 1045 12.19 28.32 26.84
CA VAL A 1045 12.42 29.77 26.89
C VAL A 1045 11.54 30.54 25.89
N GLY A 1046 11.21 29.92 24.76
CA GLY A 1046 10.32 30.51 23.77
C GLY A 1046 10.18 29.70 22.49
N TYR A 1047 9.46 30.26 21.50
CA TYR A 1047 9.20 29.58 20.23
C TYR A 1047 9.14 30.57 19.05
N CYS A 1048 9.50 30.08 17.87
CA CYS A 1048 9.29 30.74 16.58
C CYS A 1048 8.18 30.03 15.82
N TRP A 1049 7.24 30.81 15.30
CA TRP A 1049 6.21 30.37 14.37
C TRP A 1049 6.01 31.47 13.33
N GLU A 1050 6.73 31.36 12.21
CA GLU A 1050 6.67 32.33 11.11
C GLU A 1050 6.70 31.63 9.74
N LYS A 1051 5.54 31.60 9.06
CA LYS A 1051 5.35 30.85 7.80
C LYS A 1051 5.72 29.37 8.04
N ASP A 1052 6.67 28.84 7.28
CA ASP A 1052 7.15 27.46 7.37
C ASP A 1052 8.32 27.26 8.35
N HIS A 1053 8.75 28.34 9.03
CA HIS A 1053 9.80 28.29 10.05
C HIS A 1053 9.16 28.06 11.43
N LEU A 1054 9.16 26.80 11.87
CA LEU A 1054 8.85 26.42 13.24
C LEU A 1054 10.16 26.11 13.98
N GLY A 1055 10.33 26.67 15.16
CA GLY A 1055 11.50 26.46 16.00
C GLY A 1055 11.18 26.61 17.48
N LEU A 1056 11.87 25.83 18.32
CA LEU A 1056 11.73 25.87 19.77
C LEU A 1056 13.05 26.31 20.40
N VAL A 1057 12.99 27.18 21.41
CA VAL A 1057 14.15 27.75 22.09
C VAL A 1057 14.16 27.26 23.54
N TYR A 1058 15.18 26.49 23.88
CA TYR A 1058 15.43 25.93 25.20
C TYR A 1058 16.63 26.62 25.85
N GLU A 1059 16.77 26.52 27.18
CA GLU A 1059 18.05 26.79 27.86
C GLU A 1059 19.14 25.83 27.33
N TYR A 1060 20.41 26.24 27.31
CA TYR A 1060 21.48 25.41 26.81
C TYR A 1060 22.10 24.50 27.88
N MET A 1061 22.26 23.22 27.53
CA MET A 1061 22.76 22.17 28.42
C MET A 1061 24.29 22.08 28.29
N SER A 1062 25.01 22.98 28.96
CA SER A 1062 26.46 23.18 28.76
C SER A 1062 27.34 21.95 29.05
N GLN A 1063 26.88 21.05 29.92
CA GLN A 1063 27.56 19.77 30.21
C GLN A 1063 27.35 18.69 29.12
N GLY A 1064 26.53 18.96 28.09
CA GLY A 1064 26.24 17.99 27.04
C GLY A 1064 25.38 16.81 27.51
N ASN A 1065 25.46 15.68 26.81
CA ASN A 1065 24.59 14.54 27.08
C ASN A 1065 25.20 13.55 28.09
N LEU A 1066 24.37 13.03 29.00
CA LEU A 1066 24.73 12.02 30.00
C LEU A 1066 25.38 10.76 29.41
N THR A 1067 25.04 10.39 28.17
CA THR A 1067 25.57 9.19 27.52
C THR A 1067 27.07 9.30 27.23
N ASP A 1068 27.60 10.48 26.91
CA ASP A 1068 29.04 10.66 26.68
C ASP A 1068 29.84 10.69 28.00
N HIS A 1069 29.26 11.21 29.10
CA HIS A 1069 29.81 11.08 30.46
C HIS A 1069 29.85 9.61 30.91
N LEU A 1070 28.75 8.87 30.73
CA LEU A 1070 28.70 7.44 31.02
C LEU A 1070 29.61 6.61 30.11
N ARG A 1071 30.03 7.13 28.94
CA ARG A 1071 30.99 6.47 28.03
C ARG A 1071 32.45 6.90 28.22
N GLY A 1072 32.72 8.10 28.71
CA GLY A 1072 34.08 8.62 28.95
C GLY A 1072 34.84 8.99 27.67
N LYS A 1073 34.15 9.56 26.67
CA LYS A 1073 34.72 9.72 25.31
C LYS A 1073 35.57 10.96 25.04
N ASN A 1074 35.41 12.04 25.82
CA ASN A 1074 35.84 13.38 25.42
C ASN A 1074 36.84 14.03 26.39
N GLY A 1075 37.85 13.30 26.87
CA GLY A 1075 39.00 13.87 27.61
C GLY A 1075 38.74 14.44 29.01
N VAL A 1076 37.48 14.55 29.44
CA VAL A 1076 37.11 14.83 30.85
C VAL A 1076 37.59 13.66 31.71
N ALA A 1077 38.49 13.92 32.65
CA ALA A 1077 39.23 12.89 33.37
C ALA A 1077 38.43 12.16 34.47
N GLU A 1078 37.24 12.65 34.81
CA GLU A 1078 36.47 12.17 35.96
C GLU A 1078 35.29 11.29 35.53
N THR A 1079 35.29 10.05 36.01
CA THR A 1079 34.13 9.15 35.88
C THR A 1079 33.13 9.43 37.00
N LEU A 1080 31.88 9.76 36.63
CA LEU A 1080 30.79 10.01 37.60
C LEU A 1080 30.75 8.96 38.72
N THR A 1081 30.82 9.44 39.97
CA THR A 1081 30.76 8.61 41.19
C THR A 1081 29.37 7.98 41.37
N TRP A 1082 29.24 7.04 42.32
CA TRP A 1082 27.94 6.43 42.58
C TRP A 1082 26.92 7.44 43.12
N GLY A 1083 27.29 8.24 44.11
CA GLY A 1083 26.47 9.36 44.61
C GLY A 1083 26.03 10.34 43.52
N THR A 1084 26.92 10.72 42.58
CA THR A 1084 26.54 11.58 41.45
C THR A 1084 25.51 10.90 40.54
N ARG A 1085 25.68 9.60 40.23
CA ARG A 1085 24.73 8.85 39.41
C ARG A 1085 23.36 8.72 40.08
N LEU A 1086 23.33 8.34 41.36
CA LEU A 1086 22.12 8.29 42.18
C LEU A 1086 21.34 9.61 42.10
N ARG A 1087 22.05 10.73 42.28
CA ARG A 1087 21.46 12.07 42.23
C ARG A 1087 20.87 12.39 40.84
N VAL A 1088 21.52 12.01 39.74
CA VAL A 1088 20.96 12.16 38.37
C VAL A 1088 19.71 11.30 38.15
N VAL A 1089 19.67 10.04 38.61
CA VAL A 1089 18.43 9.21 38.50
C VAL A 1089 17.31 9.82 39.35
N LEU A 1090 17.63 10.23 40.59
CA LEU A 1090 16.69 10.80 41.53
C LEU A 1090 16.09 12.11 41.02
N GLU A 1091 16.91 13.00 40.46
CA GLU A 1091 16.46 14.28 39.88
C GLU A 1091 15.58 14.05 38.63
N ALA A 1092 15.93 13.10 37.75
CA ALA A 1092 15.08 12.69 36.63
C ALA A 1092 13.74 12.06 37.09
N ALA A 1093 13.77 11.23 38.14
CA ALA A 1093 12.58 10.63 38.73
C ALA A 1093 11.67 11.68 39.39
N GLN A 1094 12.23 12.74 40.00
CA GLN A 1094 11.46 13.87 40.55
C GLN A 1094 10.79 14.68 39.43
N GLY A 1095 11.47 14.93 38.32
CA GLY A 1095 10.85 15.54 37.13
C GLY A 1095 9.67 14.73 36.59
N LEU A 1096 9.81 13.40 36.52
CA LEU A 1096 8.73 12.49 36.12
C LEU A 1096 7.56 12.47 37.11
N ASP A 1097 7.80 12.48 38.43
CA ASP A 1097 6.72 12.53 39.42
C ASP A 1097 5.97 13.87 39.39
N TYR A 1098 6.68 14.99 39.17
CA TYR A 1098 6.07 16.30 38.94
C TYR A 1098 5.16 16.31 37.70
N LEU A 1099 5.61 15.73 36.57
CA LEU A 1099 4.78 15.62 35.36
C LEU A 1099 3.52 14.76 35.58
N HIS A 1100 3.66 13.66 36.33
CA HIS A 1100 2.55 12.72 36.57
C HIS A 1100 1.58 13.13 37.68
N LYS A 1101 2.00 13.91 38.69
CA LYS A 1101 1.18 14.26 39.86
C LYS A 1101 1.08 15.76 40.15
N GLY A 1102 2.10 16.55 39.80
CA GLY A 1102 2.12 18.01 40.00
C GLY A 1102 1.44 18.81 38.88
N CYS A 1103 1.44 18.29 37.65
CA CYS A 1103 0.75 18.90 36.51
C CYS A 1103 -0.74 18.55 36.48
N SER A 1104 -1.59 19.52 36.15
CA SER A 1104 -3.04 19.33 35.97
C SER A 1104 -3.50 19.92 34.63
N PRO A 1105 -3.87 19.10 33.62
CA PRO A 1105 -3.91 17.63 33.65
C PRO A 1105 -2.51 16.99 33.75
N PRO A 1106 -2.40 15.75 34.25
CA PRO A 1106 -1.15 14.99 34.26
C PRO A 1106 -0.53 14.86 32.87
N ILE A 1107 0.77 15.14 32.78
CA ILE A 1107 1.53 15.09 31.53
C ILE A 1107 2.31 13.78 31.50
N ILE A 1108 2.08 12.96 30.47
CA ILE A 1108 2.86 11.74 30.23
C ILE A 1108 3.83 12.05 29.10
N HIS A 1109 5.14 12.10 29.40
CA HIS A 1109 6.17 12.58 28.47
C HIS A 1109 6.33 11.70 27.21
N ARG A 1110 6.03 10.40 27.29
CA ARG A 1110 6.04 9.36 26.22
C ARG A 1110 7.40 9.06 25.56
N ASP A 1111 8.28 10.06 25.44
CA ASP A 1111 9.56 10.01 24.71
C ASP A 1111 10.80 9.92 25.63
N ILE A 1112 10.60 9.83 26.96
CA ILE A 1112 11.69 9.56 27.90
C ILE A 1112 12.10 8.09 27.80
N TRP A 1113 13.41 7.85 27.70
CA TRP A 1113 14.03 6.52 27.82
C TRP A 1113 13.56 5.84 29.11
N ASP A 1114 13.06 4.60 28.98
CA ASP A 1114 12.50 3.79 30.07
C ASP A 1114 13.37 3.90 31.35
N LEU A 1115 12.78 4.18 32.51
CA LEU A 1115 13.56 4.44 33.73
C LEU A 1115 14.40 3.21 34.14
N ALA A 1116 13.93 2.00 33.81
CA ALA A 1116 14.71 0.78 33.94
C ALA A 1116 15.92 0.74 32.99
N GLU A 1117 15.82 1.32 31.79
CA GLU A 1117 16.95 1.49 30.86
C GLU A 1117 17.91 2.61 31.30
N LEU A 1118 17.42 3.70 31.90
CA LEU A 1118 18.28 4.72 32.51
C LEU A 1118 19.12 4.15 33.66
N ILE A 1119 18.48 3.43 34.59
CA ILE A 1119 19.17 2.76 35.70
C ILE A 1119 20.13 1.69 35.16
N SER A 1120 19.69 0.86 34.21
CA SER A 1120 20.55 -0.14 33.54
C SER A 1120 21.76 0.49 32.84
N ALA A 1121 21.61 1.67 32.23
CA ALA A 1121 22.71 2.40 31.61
C ALA A 1121 23.71 2.96 32.64
N MET A 1122 23.23 3.41 33.81
CA MET A 1122 24.10 3.87 34.90
C MET A 1122 24.83 2.73 35.62
N LEU A 1123 24.22 1.53 35.70
CA LEU A 1123 24.84 0.29 36.15
C LEU A 1123 25.72 -0.39 35.07
N ARG A 1124 25.62 0.05 33.81
CA ARG A 1124 26.21 -0.60 32.61
C ARG A 1124 25.80 -2.06 32.39
N LEU A 1125 24.61 -2.46 32.83
CA LEU A 1125 24.03 -3.77 32.48
C LEU A 1125 23.67 -3.81 30.99
N THR A 1126 24.28 -4.73 30.23
CA THR A 1126 24.03 -4.90 28.78
C THR A 1126 22.72 -5.66 28.56
N TYR A 1127 21.68 -4.95 28.10
CA TYR A 1127 20.33 -5.50 28.02
C TYR A 1127 20.19 -6.68 27.03
N GLN A 1128 19.93 -7.86 27.59
CA GLN A 1128 18.95 -8.81 27.05
C GLN A 1128 17.78 -8.87 28.03
N PRO A 1129 16.51 -9.03 27.59
CA PRO A 1129 15.37 -9.19 28.49
C PRO A 1129 15.51 -10.38 29.47
N LEU A 1130 16.32 -11.38 29.11
CA LEU A 1130 16.63 -12.56 29.95
C LEU A 1130 17.57 -12.27 31.15
N LEU A 1131 18.22 -11.09 31.21
CA LEU A 1131 19.28 -10.84 32.20
C LEU A 1131 18.75 -10.47 33.60
N LEU A 1132 17.58 -9.83 33.69
CA LEU A 1132 16.97 -9.48 34.99
C LEU A 1132 16.64 -10.71 35.84
N ALA A 1133 16.27 -11.83 35.20
CA ALA A 1133 16.02 -13.11 35.87
C ALA A 1133 17.27 -13.77 36.47
N HIS A 1134 18.48 -13.27 36.18
CA HIS A 1134 19.75 -13.80 36.69
C HIS A 1134 20.32 -13.05 37.90
N LEU A 1135 19.68 -11.98 38.38
CA LEU A 1135 20.16 -11.22 39.55
C LEU A 1135 20.22 -12.07 40.83
N ALA A 1136 19.43 -13.15 40.92
CA ALA A 1136 19.45 -14.10 42.03
C ALA A 1136 20.72 -14.96 42.15
N SER A 1137 21.63 -14.95 41.16
CA SER A 1137 22.90 -15.71 41.21
C SER A 1137 24.16 -14.83 41.22
N TRP A 1138 24.01 -13.51 41.29
CA TRP A 1138 25.13 -12.57 41.35
C TRP A 1138 25.47 -12.21 42.80
N THR A 1139 26.76 -12.12 43.13
CA THR A 1139 27.19 -11.60 44.43
C THR A 1139 27.02 -10.08 44.45
N ARG A 1140 26.73 -9.51 45.63
CA ARG A 1140 26.34 -8.08 45.78
C ARG A 1140 27.31 -7.06 45.18
N ASN A 1141 28.56 -7.44 44.87
CA ASN A 1141 29.59 -6.56 44.34
C ASN A 1141 29.71 -6.60 42.79
N SER A 1142 29.05 -7.52 42.08
CA SER A 1142 29.30 -7.75 40.64
C SER A 1142 28.44 -6.93 39.67
N VAL A 1143 27.34 -6.31 40.13
CA VAL A 1143 26.44 -5.47 39.29
C VAL A 1143 26.95 -4.04 39.09
N ALA A 1144 27.90 -3.58 39.91
CA ALA A 1144 28.42 -2.21 39.82
C ALA A 1144 29.28 -1.97 38.56
N ASP A 1145 29.22 -0.75 38.02
CA ASP A 1145 30.16 -0.30 36.99
C ASP A 1145 31.58 -0.33 37.55
N ARG A 1146 32.45 -1.18 36.99
CA ARG A 1146 33.83 -1.40 37.45
C ARG A 1146 34.66 -0.12 37.56
N ARG A 1147 34.30 0.96 36.83
CA ARG A 1147 34.96 2.27 36.92
C ARG A 1147 34.70 3.01 38.24
N LEU A 1148 33.72 2.57 39.03
CA LEU A 1148 33.49 3.07 40.40
C LEU A 1148 34.56 2.54 41.39
N GLY A 1149 35.40 1.57 40.99
CA GLY A 1149 36.55 1.10 41.79
C GLY A 1149 36.23 0.44 43.14
N GLY A 1150 34.94 0.23 43.46
CA GLY A 1150 34.48 -0.19 44.79
C GLY A 1150 34.08 0.98 45.71
N ALA A 1151 34.17 2.23 45.25
CA ALA A 1151 33.69 3.41 45.97
C ALA A 1151 32.18 3.59 45.81
N TYR A 1152 31.41 2.76 46.52
CA TYR A 1152 29.96 2.81 46.64
C TYR A 1152 29.50 1.99 47.87
N ASP A 1153 28.35 2.32 48.46
CA ASP A 1153 27.67 1.44 49.41
C ASP A 1153 26.94 0.33 48.66
N VAL A 1154 27.14 -0.89 49.15
CA VAL A 1154 26.59 -2.10 48.56
C VAL A 1154 25.07 -2.15 48.72
N ASN A 1155 24.53 -1.62 49.81
CA ASN A 1155 23.09 -1.65 50.10
C ASN A 1155 22.34 -0.59 49.29
N SER A 1156 22.91 0.61 49.13
CA SER A 1156 22.52 1.65 48.18
C SER A 1156 22.40 1.09 46.76
N MET A 1157 23.47 0.46 46.26
CA MET A 1157 23.51 -0.18 44.94
C MET A 1157 22.39 -1.23 44.79
N TRP A 1158 22.21 -2.09 45.78
CA TRP A 1158 21.22 -3.16 45.73
C TRP A 1158 19.77 -2.64 45.80
N LYS A 1159 19.50 -1.62 46.60
CA LYS A 1159 18.18 -0.99 46.69
C LYS A 1159 17.77 -0.30 45.38
N VAL A 1160 18.71 0.24 44.61
CA VAL A 1160 18.45 0.73 43.23
C VAL A 1160 18.14 -0.42 42.27
N VAL A 1161 18.84 -1.54 42.38
CA VAL A 1161 18.58 -2.75 41.57
C VAL A 1161 17.20 -3.33 41.86
N ASP A 1162 16.80 -3.41 43.13
CA ASP A 1162 15.46 -3.82 43.55
C ASP A 1162 14.38 -2.85 43.06
N THR A 1163 14.62 -1.53 43.16
CA THR A 1163 13.72 -0.51 42.61
C THR A 1163 13.51 -0.70 41.10
N ALA A 1164 14.59 -0.95 40.35
CA ALA A 1164 14.53 -1.20 38.91
C ALA A 1164 13.80 -2.52 38.56
N LEU A 1165 14.03 -3.58 39.33
CA LEU A 1165 13.29 -4.84 39.22
C LEU A 1165 11.78 -4.62 39.40
N MET A 1166 11.37 -3.89 40.44
CA MET A 1166 9.97 -3.55 40.69
C MET A 1166 9.36 -2.72 39.55
N CYS A 1167 10.10 -1.76 38.98
CA CYS A 1167 9.67 -1.01 37.79
C CYS A 1167 9.42 -1.92 36.57
N THR A 1168 10.15 -3.04 36.44
CA THR A 1168 9.99 -4.00 35.34
C THR A 1168 8.90 -5.06 35.55
N ALA A 1169 8.22 -5.10 36.69
CA ALA A 1169 7.26 -6.16 37.02
C ALA A 1169 6.15 -6.36 35.96
N ASP A 1170 5.80 -7.62 35.64
CA ASP A 1170 4.80 -7.96 34.60
C ASP A 1170 3.42 -7.31 34.79
N ALA A 1171 2.99 -7.17 36.05
CA ALA A 1171 1.69 -6.62 36.40
C ALA A 1171 1.82 -5.11 36.64
N GLY A 1172 1.10 -4.30 35.86
CA GLY A 1172 1.16 -2.84 35.97
C GLY A 1172 0.77 -2.28 37.36
N ALA A 1173 -0.05 -3.01 38.11
CA ALA A 1173 -0.43 -2.67 39.50
C ALA A 1173 0.60 -3.10 40.56
N ALA A 1174 1.61 -3.89 40.19
CA ALA A 1174 2.75 -4.27 41.04
C ALA A 1174 4.00 -3.40 40.76
N ARG A 1175 3.92 -2.45 39.82
CA ARG A 1175 4.98 -1.46 39.58
C ARG A 1175 4.82 -0.29 40.55
N PRO A 1176 5.92 0.23 41.13
CA PRO A 1176 5.88 1.41 42.01
C PRO A 1176 5.42 2.65 41.24
N THR A 1177 4.74 3.59 41.92
CA THR A 1177 4.49 4.91 41.35
C THR A 1177 5.77 5.75 41.40
N MET A 1178 5.83 6.85 40.63
CA MET A 1178 7.04 7.67 40.58
C MET A 1178 7.45 8.23 41.95
N SER A 1179 6.52 8.59 42.85
CA SER A 1179 6.86 8.97 44.23
C SER A 1179 7.51 7.83 45.02
N ASP A 1180 7.09 6.58 44.81
CA ASP A 1180 7.63 5.41 45.51
C ASP A 1180 9.05 5.10 45.02
N VAL A 1181 9.29 5.30 43.72
CA VAL A 1181 10.64 5.25 43.13
C VAL A 1181 11.52 6.39 43.67
N VAL A 1182 11.00 7.62 43.73
CA VAL A 1182 11.70 8.78 44.31
C VAL A 1182 12.03 8.55 45.79
N ALA A 1183 11.16 7.86 46.56
CA ALA A 1183 11.45 7.47 47.94
C ALA A 1183 12.58 6.43 48.02
N GLN A 1184 12.50 5.33 47.26
CA GLN A 1184 13.56 4.31 47.28
C GLN A 1184 14.92 4.84 46.80
N LEU A 1185 14.93 5.75 45.82
CA LEU A 1185 16.15 6.43 45.36
C LEU A 1185 16.71 7.43 46.39
N LYS A 1186 15.86 8.12 47.17
CA LYS A 1186 16.32 8.96 48.30
C LYS A 1186 16.98 8.13 49.39
N ASP A 1187 16.37 7.01 49.77
CA ASP A 1187 16.97 6.10 50.75
C ASP A 1187 18.31 5.54 50.26
N SER A 1188 18.40 5.21 48.97
CA SER A 1188 19.64 4.73 48.35
C SER A 1188 20.73 5.81 48.34
N LEU A 1189 20.37 7.07 48.11
CA LEU A 1189 21.31 8.19 48.20
C LEU A 1189 21.76 8.45 49.65
N ALA A 1190 20.85 8.37 50.63
CA ALA A 1190 21.19 8.54 52.04
C ALA A 1190 22.19 7.47 52.55
N LEU A 1191 22.08 6.23 52.07
CA LEU A 1191 23.05 5.17 52.36
C LEU A 1191 24.44 5.44 51.77
N GLU A 1192 24.51 6.07 50.59
CA GLU A 1192 25.79 6.47 49.97
C GLU A 1192 26.41 7.69 50.67
N GLU A 1193 25.61 8.71 50.97
CA GLU A 1193 26.05 9.91 51.68
C GLU A 1193 26.50 9.58 53.13
N ALA A 1194 25.86 8.60 53.77
CA ALA A 1194 26.32 8.05 55.05
C ALA A 1194 27.72 7.42 54.93
N ARG A 1195 27.96 6.57 53.91
CA ARG A 1195 29.28 5.96 53.65
C ARG A 1195 30.38 7.01 53.42
N GLU A 1196 30.08 8.10 52.71
CA GLU A 1196 31.02 9.19 52.49
C GLU A 1196 31.33 9.94 53.81
N SER A 1197 30.35 10.05 54.73
CA SER A 1197 30.56 10.64 56.06
C SER A 1197 31.32 9.72 57.04
N GLU A 1198 31.07 8.41 57.05
CA GLU A 1198 31.81 7.47 57.93
C GLU A 1198 33.28 7.32 57.51
N CYS A 1199 33.58 7.49 56.21
CA CYS A 1199 34.94 7.45 55.69
C CYS A 1199 35.77 8.73 56.01
N SER A 1200 35.22 9.71 56.73
CA SER A 1200 35.87 10.99 57.03
C SER A 1200 35.94 11.32 58.53
N ILE A 1201 36.81 10.59 59.25
CA ILE A 1201 37.15 10.78 60.68
C ILE A 1201 38.57 11.41 60.82
N PRO A 1202 38.85 12.31 61.80
CA PRO A 1202 39.50 13.56 61.42
C PRO A 1202 40.96 13.83 61.88
N ALA A 1203 41.64 14.61 61.04
CA ALA A 1203 42.60 15.68 61.33
C ALA A 1203 43.85 15.44 62.22
N SER A 1204 45.03 15.44 61.58
CA SER A 1204 46.25 16.04 62.16
C SER A 1204 47.24 16.54 61.08
N ALA A 1205 47.26 17.87 60.84
CA ALA A 1205 48.21 18.65 60.02
C ALA A 1205 48.42 18.24 58.53
N ALA A 1206 48.55 19.14 57.55
CA ALA A 1206 48.65 20.61 57.59
C ALA A 1206 47.81 21.29 56.48
N SER A 1207 47.69 22.61 56.55
CA SER A 1207 46.85 23.45 55.69
C SER A 1207 47.31 23.57 54.23
N ALA A 1208 46.37 23.56 53.27
CA ALA A 1208 46.02 24.73 52.44
C ALA A 1208 45.07 24.41 51.25
N SER A 1209 43.74 24.37 51.46
CA SER A 1209 42.77 24.33 50.33
C SER A 1209 41.30 24.69 50.68
N THR A 1210 41.05 25.50 51.71
CA THR A 1210 39.69 25.91 52.15
C THR A 1210 39.03 26.96 51.23
N ALA A 1211 39.08 26.77 49.90
CA ALA A 1211 38.75 27.80 48.92
C ALA A 1211 38.18 27.26 47.59
N LEU A 1212 37.31 26.23 47.62
CA LEU A 1212 36.64 25.71 46.40
C LEU A 1212 35.21 25.13 46.62
N ILE A 1213 34.66 25.22 47.84
CA ILE A 1213 33.44 24.49 48.24
C ILE A 1213 32.12 25.19 47.82
N SER A 1214 32.19 26.37 47.19
CA SER A 1214 31.01 27.21 46.90
C SER A 1214 30.43 27.12 45.47
N THR A 1215 30.99 26.32 44.56
CA THR A 1215 30.61 26.31 43.13
C THR A 1215 29.89 25.04 42.65
N PHE A 1216 29.87 23.95 43.41
CA PHE A 1216 29.14 22.72 43.04
C PHE A 1216 27.68 22.72 43.49
N GLY A 1217 26.87 23.56 42.83
CA GLY A 1217 25.42 23.33 42.78
C GLY A 1217 25.11 22.01 42.03
N PRO A 1218 24.08 21.23 42.41
CA PRO A 1218 23.81 19.94 41.75
C PRO A 1218 23.57 20.07 40.25
N MET A 1219 24.37 19.34 39.45
CA MET A 1219 24.29 19.32 37.99
C MET A 1219 23.53 18.09 37.49
N ALA A 1220 22.21 18.21 37.43
CA ALA A 1220 21.36 17.47 36.50
C ALA A 1220 20.26 18.41 35.95
N ARG A 1221 20.70 19.41 35.19
CA ARG A 1221 19.87 20.04 34.16
C ARG A 1221 20.05 19.24 32.87
#